data_AF-K9WQG1-F1
#
_entry.id   AF-K9WQG1-F1
#
_cell.length_a   1.000
_cell.length_b   1.000
_cell.length_c   1.000
_cell.angle_alpha   90.00
_cell.angle_beta   90.00
_cell.angle_gamma   90.00
#
_symmetry.space_group_name_H-M   'P 1'
#
loop_
_entity.id
_entity.type
_entity.pdbx_description
1 polymer ?
#
loop_
_entity_poly.entity_id
_entity_poly.type
_entity_poly.pdbx_seq_one_letter_code
_entity_poly.pdbx_strand_id
1 'polypeptide(L)'
;MILKKFKNNLSGRLKHLQVFQAGNLRSLVNKKVIWYGVNFVGGMSLGYVLGLVKAHVIIINKLAMITFKTTAINWDLIISKLSWVKDCFNWIISITPSTGFLSDVVAFQGAIIAIAIPLSLEIISRISERYQSGVITKKFSQEWVIKRLPIILVIDIISAISLKFFVYNDSVSSTLGKIIAWITFGLFLITVVLLKLFFDILRRYITDTTFLLDELFKDMEELLNPQTQNKKVDKKVLKSKQKQFVEALEATGDILVFETKNKKGEEKIKEGLKRIGEKMGQFLEMQKSRPEEFERLLLSQDFFDIYEKDKTNAQILLALNTEKHLVSFTAAVNQLLRIREAALEVNNIEIGLLATYNIIYLLKDISQIPNNPLLVEQLLKSLAEIRRSIKQNQDDSAYDVTISWYKYIVFNKLFDISYLELFDRYFFSCIKDIISKAQTSLFKSLVGTFVTRSIQLQGSGYENIEDYVSFVSDCNYQKYKEIDEIYQINSKIKTLKEQSQYIRTIKQQESCLGIVNEVVKLLQPCFGEVQKQEAKQKEDKLREDITSNLKFNNLIDIMFGAGAYCIFKQKYDYIEYLWNYNQPSDSNATWLNNDIVPNTLGVLINFYFNQRPKDYSFIWEDHHGSEIYYKKYFLLLLLREFQKNNCQKTIDQFRLSDTLDSRELINIRDSVDSFIELANKIKDDTDSLRTIGFNIASIDDDIESALIPFLESLKPKIEKQIKSLLKIQRISSDKVDEFKKDLTENFNKSTIIRNILSYYELYEERIHEVLEDRISPFSKIQDKAAFFEEWYSSYSDMGFTYGRDLARNENLIIIDEIANLCQEIDNIKLDTTIELFRNNLDELIIIAINSAHRFNKNTGKFNAKWQKDYPQMKVRGFEGCYKFGEWDIPVFRVRDNTINERILILDKSRLGKLVQYSPNSEIKREELTGIFHISVQSFSENQELMNNLLQNPPDCLTNLGDQVQQKDYLEQKVQIEISQTFQFEKHQDFQGYLIKLSNQDSSNLDNFIS
;
A
#
# COMPACT_ATOMS: atom_id res chain seq x y z
N MET A 1 -6.17 -13.12 -36.43
CA MET A 1 -5.70 -12.54 -37.71
C MET A 1 -4.87 -11.26 -37.54
N ILE A 2 -5.25 -10.35 -36.63
CA ILE A 2 -4.53 -9.10 -36.32
C ILE A 2 -3.14 -9.35 -35.70
N LEU A 3 -3.00 -10.33 -34.80
CA LEU A 3 -1.71 -10.78 -34.23
C LEU A 3 -0.71 -11.31 -35.27
N LYS A 4 -1.20 -11.98 -36.32
CA LYS A 4 -0.36 -12.51 -37.42
C LYS A 4 0.13 -11.36 -38.33
N LYS A 5 -0.69 -10.32 -38.51
CA LYS A 5 -0.32 -9.08 -39.19
C LYS A 5 0.67 -8.24 -38.37
N PHE A 6 0.54 -8.22 -37.04
CA PHE A 6 1.46 -7.52 -36.14
C PHE A 6 2.85 -8.18 -36.07
N LYS A 7 2.91 -9.52 -35.98
CA LYS A 7 4.17 -10.29 -35.97
C LYS A 7 4.96 -10.14 -37.27
N ASN A 8 4.29 -10.13 -38.43
CA ASN A 8 4.94 -9.95 -39.72
C ASN A 8 5.43 -8.50 -39.94
N ASN A 9 4.72 -7.50 -39.40
CA ASN A 9 5.13 -6.10 -39.50
C ASN A 9 6.30 -5.79 -38.56
N LEU A 10 6.36 -6.43 -37.37
CA LEU A 10 7.47 -6.31 -36.43
C LEU A 10 8.73 -6.99 -36.94
N SER A 11 8.63 -8.19 -37.54
CA SER A 11 9.80 -8.88 -38.11
C SER A 11 10.34 -8.19 -39.37
N GLY A 12 9.48 -7.56 -40.16
CA GLY A 12 9.87 -6.72 -41.29
C GLY A 12 10.61 -5.44 -40.87
N ARG A 13 10.16 -4.77 -39.80
CA ARG A 13 10.83 -3.60 -39.22
C ARG A 13 12.15 -3.95 -38.52
N LEU A 14 12.24 -5.11 -37.85
CA LEU A 14 13.48 -5.60 -37.24
C LEU A 14 14.56 -5.96 -38.29
N LYS A 15 14.18 -6.59 -39.40
CA LYS A 15 15.11 -6.81 -40.53
C LYS A 15 15.56 -5.49 -41.16
N HIS A 16 14.67 -4.51 -41.31
CA HIS A 16 15.05 -3.19 -41.83
C HIS A 16 15.98 -2.42 -40.88
N LEU A 17 15.76 -2.50 -39.56
CA LEU A 17 16.64 -1.88 -38.55
C LEU A 17 18.02 -2.54 -38.47
N GLN A 18 18.11 -3.86 -38.64
CA GLN A 18 19.39 -4.59 -38.73
C GLN A 18 20.18 -4.21 -39.99
N VAL A 19 19.51 -4.06 -41.14
CA VAL A 19 20.15 -3.59 -42.39
C VAL A 19 20.56 -2.12 -42.29
N PHE A 20 19.78 -1.28 -41.60
CA PHE A 20 20.08 0.13 -41.41
C PHE A 20 21.23 0.37 -40.40
N GLN A 21 21.32 -0.42 -39.33
CA GLN A 21 22.44 -0.38 -38.37
C GLN A 21 23.74 -0.91 -38.98
N ALA A 22 23.69 -2.01 -39.75
CA ALA A 22 24.85 -2.50 -40.49
C ALA A 22 25.29 -1.51 -41.60
N GLY A 23 24.34 -0.87 -42.28
CA GLY A 23 24.61 0.18 -43.27
C GLY A 23 25.22 1.45 -42.67
N ASN A 24 24.76 1.88 -41.49
CA ASN A 24 25.34 3.03 -40.77
C ASN A 24 26.73 2.74 -40.20
N LEU A 25 27.00 1.51 -39.73
CA LEU A 25 28.35 1.12 -39.31
C LEU A 25 29.32 1.10 -40.50
N ARG A 26 28.90 0.53 -41.63
CA ARG A 26 29.70 0.50 -42.88
C ARG A 26 29.94 1.91 -43.44
N SER A 27 28.97 2.81 -43.31
CA SER A 27 29.04 4.23 -43.67
C SER A 27 30.00 5.02 -42.76
N LEU A 28 29.96 4.81 -41.44
CA LEU A 28 30.86 5.46 -40.48
C LEU A 28 32.30 4.95 -40.61
N VAL A 29 32.48 3.65 -40.84
CA VAL A 29 33.79 3.05 -41.12
C VAL A 29 34.33 3.55 -42.46
N ASN A 30 33.52 3.61 -43.52
CA ASN A 30 33.93 4.18 -44.80
C ASN A 30 34.26 5.67 -44.68
N LYS A 31 33.52 6.48 -43.92
CA LYS A 31 33.86 7.89 -43.69
C LYS A 31 35.19 8.05 -42.96
N LYS A 32 35.47 7.23 -41.94
CA LYS A 32 36.77 7.27 -41.24
C LYS A 32 37.91 6.79 -42.14
N VAL A 33 37.73 5.70 -42.89
CA VAL A 33 38.73 5.18 -43.84
C VAL A 33 39.01 6.17 -44.97
N ILE A 34 37.98 6.81 -45.52
CA ILE A 34 38.13 7.90 -46.50
C ILE A 34 38.85 9.10 -45.87
N TRP A 35 38.50 9.48 -44.64
CA TRP A 35 39.17 10.58 -43.94
C TRP A 35 40.65 10.28 -43.64
N TYR A 36 40.98 9.04 -43.24
CA TYR A 36 42.37 8.58 -43.11
C TYR A 36 43.10 8.52 -44.45
N GLY A 37 42.44 8.08 -45.52
CA GLY A 37 42.99 8.08 -46.89
C GLY A 37 43.24 9.50 -47.41
N VAL A 38 42.31 10.43 -47.18
CA VAL A 38 42.45 11.86 -47.54
C VAL A 38 43.56 12.51 -46.72
N ASN A 39 43.69 12.22 -45.43
CA ASN A 39 44.79 12.72 -44.62
C ASN A 39 46.14 12.09 -44.98
N PHE A 40 46.15 10.83 -45.42
CA PHE A 40 47.35 10.15 -45.90
C PHE A 40 47.83 10.74 -47.23
N VAL A 41 46.92 10.91 -48.20
CA VAL A 41 47.20 11.58 -49.48
C VAL A 41 47.57 13.04 -49.24
N GLY A 42 46.84 13.76 -48.38
CA GLY A 42 47.16 15.13 -47.98
C GLY A 42 48.52 15.24 -47.30
N GLY A 43 48.89 14.29 -46.44
CA GLY A 43 50.20 14.19 -45.82
C GLY A 43 51.32 13.88 -46.81
N MET A 44 51.08 13.00 -47.79
CA MET A 44 52.03 12.74 -48.89
C MET A 44 52.20 13.96 -49.81
N SER A 45 51.11 14.66 -50.14
CA SER A 45 51.14 15.90 -50.93
C SER A 45 51.83 17.03 -50.16
N LEU A 46 51.56 17.18 -48.87
CA LEU A 46 52.23 18.16 -48.02
C LEU A 46 53.73 17.82 -47.85
N GLY A 47 54.08 16.54 -47.69
CA GLY A 47 55.45 16.06 -47.65
C GLY A 47 56.20 16.29 -48.95
N TYR A 48 55.55 16.10 -50.10
CA TYR A 48 56.10 16.38 -51.43
C TYR A 48 56.34 17.89 -51.63
N VAL A 49 55.39 18.74 -51.21
CA VAL A 49 55.52 20.21 -51.26
C VAL A 49 56.58 20.72 -50.27
N LEU A 50 56.65 20.18 -49.05
CA LEU A 50 57.68 20.52 -48.07
C LEU A 50 59.07 20.02 -48.46
N GLY A 51 59.15 18.92 -49.22
CA GLY A 51 60.37 18.42 -49.87
C GLY A 51 60.86 19.35 -50.99
N LEU A 52 59.95 19.86 -51.82
CA LEU A 52 60.26 20.79 -52.92
C LEU A 52 60.75 22.17 -52.45
N VAL A 53 60.29 22.66 -51.29
CA VAL A 53 60.56 24.04 -50.84
C VAL A 53 61.79 24.16 -49.91
N LYS A 54 62.48 23.06 -49.56
CA LYS A 54 63.57 23.07 -48.54
C LYS A 54 63.18 23.71 -47.18
N ALA A 55 61.88 23.87 -46.90
CA ALA A 55 61.38 24.52 -45.69
C ALA A 55 61.73 23.74 -44.41
N HIS A 56 61.97 22.43 -44.54
CA HIS A 56 62.39 21.54 -43.46
C HIS A 56 63.77 21.90 -42.90
N VAL A 57 64.71 22.40 -43.72
CA VAL A 57 66.04 22.86 -43.23
C VAL A 57 65.89 24.12 -42.36
N ILE A 58 64.90 24.98 -42.66
CA ILE A 58 64.63 26.21 -41.91
C ILE A 58 63.89 25.90 -40.59
N ILE A 59 62.94 24.97 -40.60
CA ILE A 59 62.18 24.55 -39.41
C ILE A 59 63.06 23.74 -38.46
N ILE A 60 63.91 22.84 -38.97
CA ILE A 60 64.86 22.06 -38.16
C ILE A 60 65.93 22.98 -37.54
N ASN A 61 66.43 23.98 -38.28
CA ASN A 61 67.36 24.97 -37.71
C ASN A 61 66.68 25.90 -36.69
N LYS A 62 65.39 26.24 -36.84
CA LYS A 62 64.65 27.02 -35.83
C LYS A 62 64.28 26.21 -34.59
N LEU A 63 63.90 24.94 -34.73
CA LEU A 63 63.60 24.06 -33.60
C LEU A 63 64.86 23.71 -32.81
N ALA A 64 65.99 23.44 -33.49
CA ALA A 64 67.28 23.22 -32.84
C ALA A 64 67.76 24.44 -32.03
N MET A 65 67.39 25.65 -32.46
CA MET A 65 67.69 26.90 -31.74
C MET A 65 66.78 27.14 -30.53
N ILE A 66 65.57 26.56 -30.50
CA ILE A 66 64.57 26.76 -29.44
C ILE A 66 64.69 25.71 -28.33
N THR A 67 65.09 24.47 -28.61
CA THR A 67 65.21 23.43 -27.58
C THR A 67 66.46 23.52 -26.69
N PHE A 68 67.40 24.44 -26.94
CA PHE A 68 68.67 24.49 -26.19
C PHE A 68 68.76 25.55 -25.08
N LYS A 69 67.67 26.27 -24.73
CA LYS A 69 67.76 27.40 -23.78
C LYS A 69 66.99 27.29 -22.46
N THR A 70 66.28 26.21 -22.15
CA THR A 70 65.51 26.15 -20.90
C THR A 70 65.43 24.76 -20.30
N THR A 71 66.35 24.47 -19.37
CA THR A 71 66.14 23.92 -18.00
C THR A 71 67.40 23.19 -17.56
N ALA A 72 68.11 23.79 -16.60
CA ALA A 72 69.29 23.22 -15.97
C ALA A 72 68.89 22.09 -15.02
N ILE A 73 68.61 20.92 -15.58
CA ILE A 73 68.72 19.65 -14.84
C ILE A 73 70.17 19.22 -15.01
N ASN A 74 70.89 19.06 -13.90
CA ASN A 74 72.29 18.64 -13.88
C ASN A 74 72.40 17.15 -14.28
N TRP A 75 72.31 16.90 -15.59
CA TRP A 75 72.39 15.59 -16.22
C TRP A 75 73.73 14.89 -15.94
N ASP A 76 74.80 15.63 -15.64
CA ASP A 76 76.11 15.04 -15.35
C ASP A 76 76.12 14.17 -14.08
N LEU A 77 75.24 14.44 -13.10
CA LEU A 77 75.13 13.63 -11.88
C LEU A 77 74.35 12.32 -12.11
N ILE A 78 73.38 12.32 -13.03
CA ILE A 78 72.60 11.13 -13.40
C ILE A 78 73.39 10.28 -14.41
N ILE A 79 74.06 10.92 -15.38
CA ILE A 79 74.88 10.27 -16.40
C ILE A 79 76.15 9.64 -15.81
N SER A 80 76.75 10.24 -14.78
CA SER A 80 77.94 9.66 -14.12
C SER A 80 77.64 8.39 -13.31
N LYS A 81 76.42 8.24 -12.76
CA LYS A 81 75.97 7.00 -12.09
C LYS A 81 75.47 5.92 -13.06
N LEU A 82 75.27 6.28 -14.33
CA LEU A 82 74.77 5.42 -15.40
C LEU A 82 75.82 5.29 -16.52
N SER A 83 77.10 5.21 -16.17
CA SER A 83 78.20 5.02 -17.15
C SER A 83 77.93 3.83 -18.07
N TRP A 84 77.40 2.74 -17.52
CA TRP A 84 76.98 1.57 -18.30
C TRP A 84 75.85 1.86 -19.30
N VAL A 85 74.92 2.78 -19.00
CA VAL A 85 73.88 3.21 -19.96
C VAL A 85 74.48 4.12 -21.02
N LYS A 86 75.46 4.96 -20.67
CA LYS A 86 76.20 5.76 -21.65
C LYS A 86 76.98 4.85 -22.60
N ASP A 87 77.63 3.81 -22.07
CA ASP A 87 78.37 2.82 -22.85
C ASP A 87 77.42 1.97 -23.71
N CYS A 88 76.29 1.52 -23.16
CA CYS A 88 75.23 0.84 -23.90
C CYS A 88 74.63 1.75 -24.98
N PHE A 89 74.39 3.03 -24.70
CA PHE A 89 73.83 3.99 -25.65
C PHE A 89 74.82 4.31 -26.77
N ASN A 90 76.10 4.46 -26.45
CA ASN A 90 77.18 4.64 -27.43
C ASN A 90 77.37 3.38 -28.29
N TRP A 91 77.24 2.19 -27.70
CA TRP A 91 77.25 0.92 -28.42
C TRP A 91 76.03 0.76 -29.32
N ILE A 92 74.84 1.17 -28.86
CA ILE A 92 73.60 1.18 -29.67
C ILE A 92 73.73 2.17 -30.83
N ILE A 93 74.33 3.35 -30.63
CA ILE A 93 74.56 4.35 -31.69
C ILE A 93 75.67 3.91 -32.67
N SER A 94 76.60 3.04 -32.26
CA SER A 94 77.64 2.51 -33.15
C SER A 94 77.06 1.52 -34.16
N ILE A 95 75.97 0.84 -33.81
CA ILE A 95 75.20 0.01 -34.74
C ILE A 95 74.41 0.92 -35.69
N THR A 96 74.61 0.74 -37.00
CA THR A 96 73.91 1.50 -38.05
C THR A 96 72.81 0.62 -38.64
N PRO A 97 71.52 0.90 -38.36
CA PRO A 97 70.42 0.17 -38.98
C PRO A 97 70.51 0.35 -40.50
N SER A 98 70.44 -0.73 -41.26
CA SER A 98 70.41 -0.66 -42.72
C SER A 98 69.09 -0.06 -43.20
N THR A 99 69.10 0.63 -44.33
CA THR A 99 67.86 1.12 -44.97
C THR A 99 66.94 -0.03 -45.41
N GLY A 100 67.52 -1.21 -45.67
CA GLY A 100 66.80 -2.48 -45.88
C GLY A 100 65.91 -2.84 -44.70
N PHE A 101 66.45 -2.75 -43.48
CA PHE A 101 65.71 -3.05 -42.25
C PHE A 101 64.44 -2.19 -42.07
N LEU A 102 64.48 -0.89 -42.41
CA LEU A 102 63.29 -0.03 -42.36
C LEU A 102 62.20 -0.47 -43.35
N SER A 103 62.61 -0.98 -44.52
CA SER A 103 61.69 -1.52 -45.52
C SER A 103 61.04 -2.81 -45.02
N ASP A 104 61.80 -3.67 -44.33
CA ASP A 104 61.30 -4.90 -43.71
C ASP A 104 60.30 -4.59 -42.59
N VAL A 105 60.55 -3.57 -41.77
CA VAL A 105 59.61 -3.09 -40.74
C VAL A 105 58.29 -2.65 -41.37
N VAL A 106 58.32 -1.81 -42.40
CA VAL A 106 57.11 -1.34 -43.10
C VAL A 106 56.37 -2.53 -43.74
N ALA A 107 57.08 -3.44 -44.38
CA ALA A 107 56.49 -4.63 -45.01
C ALA A 107 55.81 -5.54 -43.97
N PHE A 108 56.49 -5.81 -42.85
CA PHE A 108 55.95 -6.61 -41.76
C PHE A 108 54.72 -5.95 -41.13
N GLN A 109 54.76 -4.64 -40.88
CA GLN A 109 53.62 -3.92 -40.32
C GLN A 109 52.44 -3.84 -41.29
N GLY A 110 52.70 -3.68 -42.59
CA GLY A 110 51.69 -3.82 -43.63
C GLY A 110 51.03 -5.19 -43.59
N ALA A 111 51.82 -6.26 -43.43
CA ALA A 111 51.29 -7.62 -43.25
C ALA A 111 50.45 -7.76 -41.97
N ILE A 112 50.89 -7.17 -40.85
CA ILE A 112 50.11 -7.15 -39.61
C ILE A 112 48.76 -6.47 -39.82
N ILE A 113 48.72 -5.28 -40.43
CA ILE A 113 47.47 -4.55 -40.70
C ILE A 113 46.53 -5.41 -41.57
N ALA A 114 47.08 -6.01 -42.63
CA ALA A 114 46.33 -6.86 -43.56
C ALA A 114 45.73 -8.10 -42.89
N ILE A 115 46.31 -8.59 -41.79
CA ILE A 115 45.79 -9.73 -41.02
C ILE A 115 44.87 -9.25 -39.90
N ALA A 116 45.35 -8.35 -39.05
CA ALA A 116 44.69 -7.98 -37.80
C ALA A 116 43.35 -7.26 -38.01
N ILE A 117 43.23 -6.36 -39.00
CA ILE A 117 41.98 -5.62 -39.23
C ILE A 117 40.87 -6.54 -39.76
N PRO A 118 41.06 -7.32 -40.86
CA PRO A 118 40.02 -8.23 -41.32
C PRO A 118 39.63 -9.26 -40.27
N LEU A 119 40.63 -9.81 -39.56
CA LEU A 119 40.38 -10.77 -38.49
C LEU A 119 39.56 -10.15 -37.36
N SER A 120 39.87 -8.92 -36.91
CA SER A 120 39.07 -8.20 -35.91
C SER A 120 37.61 -8.02 -36.34
N LEU A 121 37.37 -7.66 -37.60
CA LEU A 121 36.02 -7.50 -38.15
C LEU A 121 35.28 -8.84 -38.25
N GLU A 122 35.98 -9.89 -38.69
CA GLU A 122 35.44 -11.24 -38.73
C GLU A 122 35.07 -11.73 -37.33
N ILE A 123 35.86 -11.41 -36.31
CA ILE A 123 35.59 -11.80 -34.93
C ILE A 123 34.44 -11.03 -34.35
N ILE A 124 34.37 -9.73 -34.61
CA ILE A 124 33.20 -8.93 -34.26
C ILE A 124 31.95 -9.56 -34.86
N SER A 125 32.01 -9.98 -36.12
CA SER A 125 30.92 -10.70 -36.78
C SER A 125 30.62 -12.04 -36.12
N ARG A 126 31.64 -12.86 -35.84
CA ARG A 126 31.50 -14.19 -35.20
C ARG A 126 30.97 -14.10 -33.77
N ILE A 127 31.42 -13.12 -32.97
CA ILE A 127 30.92 -12.86 -31.62
C ILE A 127 29.46 -12.42 -31.70
N SER A 128 29.15 -11.49 -32.59
CA SER A 128 27.79 -11.00 -32.79
C SER A 128 26.87 -12.09 -33.33
N GLU A 129 27.36 -13.00 -34.17
CA GLU A 129 26.59 -14.13 -34.68
C GLU A 129 26.41 -15.22 -33.61
N ARG A 130 27.49 -15.53 -32.88
CA ARG A 130 27.52 -16.54 -31.82
C ARG A 130 26.58 -16.15 -30.69
N TYR A 131 26.80 -15.00 -30.06
CA TYR A 131 26.05 -14.62 -28.86
C TYR A 131 24.86 -13.70 -29.15
N GLN A 132 24.70 -13.18 -30.37
CA GLN A 132 23.68 -12.18 -30.70
C GLN A 132 23.74 -10.92 -29.82
N SER A 133 24.92 -10.64 -29.24
CA SER A 133 25.12 -9.57 -28.26
C SER A 133 25.96 -8.42 -28.81
N GLY A 134 25.35 -7.25 -28.96
CA GLY A 134 26.07 -6.02 -29.33
C GLY A 134 27.02 -5.54 -28.22
N VAL A 135 26.75 -5.91 -26.96
CA VAL A 135 27.56 -5.51 -25.80
C VAL A 135 28.91 -6.20 -25.82
N ILE A 136 28.96 -7.51 -26.06
CA ILE A 136 30.22 -8.27 -26.12
C ILE A 136 31.09 -7.78 -27.28
N THR A 137 30.49 -7.53 -28.44
CA THR A 137 31.18 -6.94 -29.59
C THR A 137 31.77 -5.56 -29.26
N LYS A 138 31.00 -4.72 -28.56
CA LYS A 138 31.46 -3.40 -28.10
C LYS A 138 32.61 -3.55 -27.10
N LYS A 139 32.53 -4.46 -26.13
CA LYS A 139 33.58 -4.73 -25.15
C LYS A 139 34.88 -5.16 -25.82
N PHE A 140 34.81 -6.13 -26.73
CA PHE A 140 35.97 -6.55 -27.56
C PHE A 140 36.59 -5.36 -28.32
N SER A 141 35.77 -4.50 -28.93
CA SER A 141 36.28 -3.33 -29.67
C SER A 141 36.91 -2.24 -28.79
N GLN A 142 36.61 -2.25 -27.49
CA GLN A 142 37.10 -1.29 -26.50
C GLN A 142 38.39 -1.74 -25.83
N GLU A 143 38.77 -3.02 -25.97
CA GLU A 143 40.05 -3.55 -25.50
C GLU A 143 41.21 -2.66 -25.94
N TRP A 144 42.07 -2.31 -24.99
CA TRP A 144 43.11 -1.32 -25.23
C TRP A 144 44.06 -1.77 -26.34
N VAL A 145 44.35 -3.08 -26.42
CA VAL A 145 45.19 -3.67 -27.47
C VAL A 145 44.52 -3.50 -28.84
N ILE A 146 43.23 -3.83 -28.96
CA ILE A 146 42.46 -3.70 -30.21
C ILE A 146 42.43 -2.24 -30.68
N LYS A 147 42.26 -1.29 -29.74
CA LYS A 147 42.20 0.14 -30.04
C LYS A 147 43.56 0.76 -30.36
N ARG A 148 44.63 0.35 -29.68
CA ARG A 148 45.96 0.96 -29.79
C ARG A 148 46.82 0.33 -30.88
N LEU A 149 46.69 -0.97 -31.16
CA LEU A 149 47.51 -1.67 -32.14
C LEU A 149 47.48 -0.99 -33.52
N PRO A 150 46.32 -0.64 -34.11
CA PRO A 150 46.29 0.06 -35.40
C PRO A 150 46.96 1.44 -35.36
N ILE A 151 46.84 2.17 -34.24
CA ILE A 151 47.41 3.50 -34.08
C ILE A 151 48.94 3.42 -34.00
N ILE A 152 49.47 2.48 -33.20
CA ILE A 152 50.90 2.27 -33.03
C ILE A 152 51.52 1.80 -34.35
N LEU A 153 50.86 0.86 -35.05
CA LEU A 153 51.26 0.42 -36.39
C LEU A 153 51.37 1.59 -37.37
N VAL A 154 50.36 2.45 -37.45
CA VAL A 154 50.38 3.61 -38.37
C VAL A 154 51.49 4.60 -38.00
N ILE A 155 51.70 4.88 -36.72
CA ILE A 155 52.78 5.76 -36.26
C ILE A 155 54.14 5.20 -36.66
N ASP A 156 54.35 3.89 -36.46
CA ASP A 156 55.63 3.27 -36.74
C ASP A 156 55.91 3.15 -38.25
N ILE A 157 54.88 2.86 -39.05
CA ILE A 157 54.96 2.91 -40.52
C ILE A 157 55.34 4.32 -41.00
N ILE A 158 54.67 5.36 -40.47
CA ILE A 158 54.97 6.75 -40.84
C ILE A 158 56.41 7.10 -40.44
N SER A 159 56.86 6.67 -39.25
CA SER A 159 58.24 6.87 -38.77
C SER A 159 59.26 6.20 -39.70
N ALA A 160 59.05 4.94 -40.04
CA ALA A 160 59.93 4.16 -40.91
C ALA A 160 59.98 4.70 -42.35
N ILE A 161 58.82 5.09 -42.92
CA ILE A 161 58.75 5.74 -44.24
C ILE A 161 59.47 7.09 -44.21
N SER A 162 59.22 7.93 -43.20
CA SER A 162 59.88 9.23 -43.06
C SER A 162 61.40 9.07 -43.00
N LEU A 163 61.88 8.14 -42.16
CA LEU A 163 63.31 7.82 -42.09
C LEU A 163 63.89 7.38 -43.43
N LYS A 164 63.19 6.51 -44.16
CA LYS A 164 63.62 6.04 -45.48
C LYS A 164 63.72 7.18 -46.50
N PHE A 165 62.82 8.17 -46.42
CA PHE A 165 62.88 9.35 -47.30
C PHE A 165 64.01 10.31 -46.93
N PHE A 166 64.33 10.48 -45.64
CA PHE A 166 65.35 11.44 -45.19
C PHE A 166 66.77 10.86 -45.14
N VAL A 167 66.94 9.54 -45.29
CA VAL A 167 68.24 8.86 -45.31
C VAL A 167 68.55 8.44 -46.76
N TYR A 168 69.27 9.29 -47.48
CA TYR A 168 69.55 9.13 -48.92
C TYR A 168 70.71 8.18 -49.23
N ASN A 169 71.59 7.91 -48.25
CA ASN A 169 72.71 6.96 -48.37
C ASN A 169 72.37 5.65 -47.65
N ASP A 170 72.99 4.53 -48.05
CA ASP A 170 72.76 3.18 -47.46
C ASP A 170 73.02 3.07 -45.94
N SER A 171 73.47 4.15 -45.29
CA SER A 171 73.64 4.24 -43.85
C SER A 171 73.08 5.56 -43.28
N VAL A 172 72.42 5.44 -42.12
CA VAL A 172 71.89 6.59 -41.35
C VAL A 172 73.05 7.36 -40.71
N SER A 173 73.53 8.41 -41.38
CA SER A 173 74.74 9.14 -40.97
C SER A 173 74.51 10.17 -39.85
N SER A 174 73.28 10.69 -39.70
CA SER A 174 72.95 11.67 -38.66
C SER A 174 72.62 10.98 -37.33
N THR A 175 73.20 11.49 -36.23
CA THR A 175 72.94 10.98 -34.87
C THR A 175 71.44 10.97 -34.55
N LEU A 176 70.71 12.00 -35.00
CA LEU A 176 69.27 12.12 -34.81
C LEU A 176 68.49 11.06 -35.62
N GLY A 177 68.93 10.75 -36.84
CA GLY A 177 68.36 9.66 -37.64
C GLY A 177 68.56 8.29 -36.98
N LYS A 178 69.74 8.04 -36.39
CA LYS A 178 70.00 6.79 -35.65
C LYS A 178 69.09 6.64 -34.44
N ILE A 179 68.88 7.72 -33.68
CA ILE A 179 67.97 7.73 -32.52
C ILE A 179 66.54 7.40 -32.96
N ILE A 180 66.03 8.06 -34.01
CA ILE A 180 64.67 7.79 -34.52
C ILE A 180 64.57 6.36 -35.08
N ALA A 181 65.61 5.85 -35.74
CA ALA A 181 65.63 4.47 -36.23
C ALA A 181 65.56 3.44 -35.09
N TRP A 182 66.25 3.68 -33.97
CA TRP A 182 66.13 2.86 -32.77
C TRP A 182 64.78 2.99 -32.07
N ILE A 183 64.18 4.19 -32.04
CA ILE A 183 62.80 4.38 -31.55
C ILE A 183 61.82 3.59 -32.41
N THR A 184 61.97 3.65 -33.75
CA THR A 184 61.16 2.90 -34.71
C THR A 184 61.32 1.40 -34.47
N PHE A 185 62.54 0.91 -34.22
CA PHE A 185 62.75 -0.48 -33.85
C PHE A 185 62.11 -0.86 -32.50
N GLY A 186 62.19 0.02 -31.51
CA GLY A 186 61.52 -0.18 -30.21
C GLY A 186 60.00 -0.25 -30.36
N LEU A 187 59.40 0.65 -31.15
CA LEU A 187 57.99 0.62 -31.51
C LEU A 187 57.61 -0.65 -32.27
N PHE A 188 58.48 -1.14 -33.15
CA PHE A 188 58.29 -2.40 -33.83
C PHE A 188 58.26 -3.58 -32.86
N LEU A 189 59.19 -3.66 -31.90
CA LEU A 189 59.18 -4.71 -30.87
C LEU A 189 57.92 -4.65 -30.00
N ILE A 190 57.50 -3.45 -29.59
CA ILE A 190 56.24 -3.23 -28.87
C ILE A 190 55.06 -3.74 -29.72
N THR A 191 55.07 -3.46 -31.02
CA THR A 191 54.03 -3.92 -31.95
C THR A 191 53.97 -5.44 -32.04
N VAL A 192 55.10 -6.13 -32.08
CA VAL A 192 55.15 -7.61 -32.06
C VAL A 192 54.55 -8.17 -30.75
N VAL A 193 54.88 -7.57 -29.61
CA VAL A 193 54.30 -7.95 -28.30
C VAL A 193 52.79 -7.69 -28.28
N LEU A 194 52.34 -6.52 -28.75
CA LEU A 194 50.93 -6.18 -28.86
C LEU A 194 50.17 -7.11 -29.80
N LEU A 195 50.80 -7.56 -30.89
CA LEU A 195 50.20 -8.53 -31.81
C LEU A 195 50.00 -9.89 -31.14
N LYS A 196 50.97 -10.35 -30.33
CA LYS A 196 50.80 -11.56 -29.53
C LYS A 196 49.63 -11.41 -28.55
N LEU A 197 49.59 -10.31 -27.80
CA LEU A 197 48.49 -10.00 -26.88
C LEU A 197 47.14 -9.90 -27.61
N PHE A 198 47.13 -9.34 -28.82
CA PHE A 198 45.96 -9.28 -29.69
C PHE A 198 45.43 -10.68 -29.99
N PHE A 199 46.29 -11.62 -30.40
CA PHE A 199 45.90 -13.01 -30.65
C PHE A 199 45.46 -13.74 -29.38
N ASP A 200 46.06 -13.46 -28.23
CA ASP A 200 45.64 -14.03 -26.95
C ASP A 200 44.24 -13.53 -26.54
N ILE A 201 43.97 -12.23 -26.66
CA ILE A 201 42.64 -11.63 -26.40
C ILE A 201 41.61 -12.23 -27.37
N LEU A 202 41.95 -12.27 -28.64
CA LEU A 202 41.14 -12.85 -29.71
C LEU A 202 40.76 -14.31 -29.39
N ARG A 203 41.73 -15.12 -29.00
CA ARG A 203 41.48 -16.52 -28.63
C ARG A 203 40.52 -16.60 -27.44
N ARG A 204 40.72 -15.79 -26.40
CA ARG A 204 39.85 -15.75 -25.22
C ARG A 204 38.41 -15.38 -25.58
N TYR A 205 38.19 -14.30 -26.31
CA TYR A 205 36.84 -13.87 -26.70
C TYR A 205 36.11 -14.86 -27.63
N ILE A 206 36.84 -15.58 -28.48
CA ILE A 206 36.23 -16.56 -29.39
C ILE A 206 35.94 -17.89 -28.69
N THR A 207 36.82 -18.38 -27.82
CA THR A 207 36.77 -19.78 -27.34
C THR A 207 36.42 -19.91 -25.87
N ASP A 208 36.75 -18.93 -25.05
CA ASP A 208 36.65 -19.01 -23.60
C ASP A 208 35.42 -18.28 -23.07
N THR A 209 34.29 -18.98 -23.07
CA THR A 209 33.04 -18.48 -22.49
C THR A 209 33.19 -18.13 -21.01
N THR A 210 34.05 -18.85 -20.27
CA THR A 210 34.24 -18.63 -18.83
C THR A 210 34.91 -17.29 -18.60
N PHE A 211 35.96 -16.98 -19.37
CA PHE A 211 36.60 -15.67 -19.35
C PHE A 211 35.60 -14.52 -19.62
N LEU A 212 34.70 -14.67 -20.60
CA LEU A 212 33.71 -13.64 -20.90
C LEU A 212 32.73 -13.43 -19.73
N LEU A 213 32.22 -14.51 -19.14
CA LEU A 213 31.34 -14.45 -17.99
C LEU A 213 32.05 -13.80 -16.80
N ASP A 214 33.28 -14.22 -16.50
CA ASP A 214 34.08 -13.66 -15.41
C ASP A 214 34.28 -12.16 -15.57
N GLU A 215 34.63 -11.70 -16.76
CA GLU A 215 34.84 -10.28 -17.03
C GLU A 215 33.52 -9.48 -16.93
N LEU A 216 32.38 -10.04 -17.33
CA LEU A 216 31.08 -9.37 -17.20
C LEU A 216 30.59 -9.31 -15.74
N PHE A 217 30.77 -10.38 -14.97
CA PHE A 217 30.44 -10.37 -13.55
C PHE A 217 31.38 -9.48 -12.74
N LYS A 218 32.64 -9.37 -13.15
CA LYS A 218 33.58 -8.40 -12.59
C LYS A 218 33.15 -6.96 -12.87
N ASP A 219 32.70 -6.64 -14.09
CA ASP A 219 32.13 -5.32 -14.39
C ASP A 219 30.94 -5.01 -13.47
N MET A 220 30.01 -5.97 -13.30
CA MET A 220 28.88 -5.80 -12.39
C MET A 220 29.34 -5.54 -10.96
N GLU A 221 30.33 -6.30 -10.47
CA GLU A 221 30.88 -6.14 -9.13
C GLU A 221 31.55 -4.78 -8.92
N GLU A 222 32.33 -4.30 -9.89
CA GLU A 222 32.94 -2.97 -9.85
C GLU A 222 31.88 -1.87 -9.82
N LEU A 223 30.76 -2.05 -10.53
CA LEU A 223 29.64 -1.10 -10.54
C LEU A 223 28.86 -1.08 -9.23
N LEU A 224 28.74 -2.24 -8.58
CA LEU A 224 28.06 -2.40 -7.29
C LEU A 224 28.98 -2.08 -6.09
N ASN A 225 30.30 -2.06 -6.25
CA ASN A 225 31.23 -1.86 -5.13
C ASN A 225 31.26 -0.42 -4.56
N PRO A 226 31.55 -0.23 -3.26
CA PRO A 226 31.44 1.07 -2.58
C PRO A 226 32.54 2.09 -2.90
N GLN A 227 33.49 1.81 -3.80
CA GLN A 227 34.81 2.50 -3.86
C GLN A 227 34.82 3.95 -4.37
N THR A 228 33.76 4.74 -4.22
CA THR A 228 33.80 6.20 -4.45
C THR A 228 33.06 7.00 -3.37
N GLN A 229 33.30 6.66 -2.10
CA GLN A 229 32.88 7.49 -0.97
C GLN A 229 33.78 8.73 -0.85
N ASN A 230 33.26 9.89 -1.28
CA ASN A 230 33.55 11.26 -0.78
C ASN A 230 33.22 12.38 -1.77
N LYS A 231 32.64 12.08 -2.95
CA LYS A 231 32.13 13.12 -3.85
C LYS A 231 30.66 12.91 -4.15
N LYS A 232 29.87 13.99 -4.01
CA LYS A 232 28.49 14.12 -4.49
C LYS A 232 28.41 13.50 -5.89
N VAL A 233 27.76 12.35 -6.01
CA VAL A 233 27.80 11.55 -7.24
C VAL A 233 27.03 12.29 -8.34
N ASP A 234 27.72 12.58 -9.45
CA ASP A 234 27.13 13.25 -10.60
C ASP A 234 26.02 12.38 -11.22
N LYS A 235 24.83 12.96 -11.45
CA LYS A 235 23.68 12.28 -12.09
C LYS A 235 24.09 11.62 -13.43
N LYS A 236 25.00 12.25 -14.18
CA LYS A 236 25.48 11.72 -15.46
C LYS A 236 26.31 10.44 -15.27
N VAL A 237 27.07 10.36 -14.19
CA VAL A 237 27.87 9.17 -13.84
C VAL A 237 26.95 8.02 -13.44
N LEU A 238 25.93 8.26 -12.61
CA LEU A 238 24.95 7.24 -12.24
C LEU A 238 24.17 6.69 -13.44
N LYS A 239 23.78 7.55 -14.37
CA LYS A 239 23.15 7.13 -15.63
C LYS A 239 24.06 6.21 -16.45
N SER A 240 25.35 6.53 -16.50
CA SER A 240 26.33 5.67 -17.17
C SER A 240 26.50 4.33 -16.45
N LYS A 241 26.55 4.33 -15.12
CA LYS A 241 26.65 3.11 -14.30
C LYS A 241 25.44 2.21 -14.51
N GLN A 242 24.21 2.76 -14.45
CA GLN A 242 22.98 1.99 -14.69
C GLN A 242 23.03 1.32 -16.07
N LYS A 243 23.38 2.09 -17.10
CA LYS A 243 23.49 1.55 -18.46
C LYS A 243 24.52 0.43 -18.56
N GLN A 244 25.70 0.60 -17.95
CA GLN A 244 26.73 -0.43 -17.95
C GLN A 244 26.31 -1.69 -17.19
N PHE A 245 25.59 -1.53 -16.08
CA PHE A 245 25.08 -2.64 -15.29
C PHE A 245 24.04 -3.45 -16.08
N VAL A 246 23.08 -2.77 -16.72
CA VAL A 246 22.10 -3.40 -17.62
C VAL A 246 22.77 -4.08 -18.81
N GLU A 247 23.70 -3.40 -19.49
CA GLU A 247 24.46 -3.97 -20.62
C GLU A 247 25.22 -5.24 -20.19
N ALA A 248 25.84 -5.25 -19.01
CA ALA A 248 26.55 -6.41 -18.48
C ALA A 248 25.59 -7.59 -18.18
N LEU A 249 24.44 -7.32 -17.55
CA LEU A 249 23.40 -8.33 -17.32
C LEU A 249 22.91 -8.94 -18.63
N GLU A 250 22.56 -8.10 -19.62
CA GLU A 250 22.10 -8.55 -20.94
C GLU A 250 23.15 -9.41 -21.65
N ALA A 251 24.42 -8.97 -21.65
CA ALA A 251 25.52 -9.74 -22.24
C ALA A 251 25.71 -11.10 -21.58
N THR A 252 25.62 -11.17 -20.25
CA THR A 252 25.68 -12.43 -19.51
C THR A 252 24.51 -13.33 -19.90
N GLY A 253 23.29 -12.79 -19.97
CA GLY A 253 22.11 -13.53 -20.42
C GLY A 253 22.25 -14.05 -21.84
N ASP A 254 22.76 -13.25 -22.77
CA ASP A 254 23.02 -13.64 -24.16
C ASP A 254 23.98 -14.84 -24.26
N ILE A 255 25.07 -14.82 -23.47
CA ILE A 255 26.02 -15.93 -23.39
C ILE A 255 25.33 -17.19 -22.85
N LEU A 256 24.61 -17.08 -21.73
CA LEU A 256 23.99 -18.23 -21.08
C LEU A 256 22.87 -18.83 -21.93
N VAL A 257 22.08 -18.00 -22.63
CA VAL A 257 21.09 -18.44 -23.62
C VAL A 257 21.77 -19.22 -24.75
N PHE A 258 22.88 -18.70 -25.29
CA PHE A 258 23.62 -19.40 -26.33
C PHE A 258 24.14 -20.76 -25.86
N GLU A 259 24.81 -20.83 -24.71
CA GLU A 259 25.34 -22.09 -24.18
C GLU A 259 24.22 -23.09 -23.88
N THR A 260 23.08 -22.61 -23.36
CA THR A 260 21.87 -23.42 -23.13
C THR A 260 21.37 -24.04 -24.44
N LYS A 261 21.21 -23.24 -25.50
CA LYS A 261 20.73 -23.72 -26.80
C LYS A 261 21.66 -24.75 -27.45
N ASN A 262 22.96 -24.68 -27.16
CA ASN A 262 23.95 -25.61 -27.71
C ASN A 262 24.15 -26.88 -26.87
N LYS A 263 23.43 -27.04 -25.76
CA LYS A 263 23.56 -28.19 -24.83
C LYS A 263 25.01 -28.45 -24.39
N LYS A 264 25.79 -27.38 -24.23
CA LYS A 264 27.19 -27.44 -23.80
C LYS A 264 27.37 -26.64 -22.52
N GLY A 265 28.30 -27.10 -21.67
CA GLY A 265 28.73 -26.34 -20.49
C GLY A 265 27.65 -26.17 -19.42
N GLU A 266 26.93 -27.23 -19.08
CA GLU A 266 25.86 -27.21 -18.07
C GLU A 266 26.33 -26.60 -16.73
N GLU A 267 27.52 -26.98 -16.25
CA GLU A 267 28.14 -26.38 -15.06
C GLU A 267 28.37 -24.87 -15.20
N LYS A 268 28.70 -24.39 -16.40
CA LYS A 268 28.86 -22.95 -16.66
C LYS A 268 27.52 -22.22 -16.60
N ILE A 269 26.44 -22.88 -17.04
CA ILE A 269 25.09 -22.33 -16.97
C ILE A 269 24.62 -22.28 -15.51
N LYS A 270 24.83 -23.37 -14.76
CA LYS A 270 24.54 -23.45 -13.31
C LYS A 270 25.26 -22.35 -12.53
N GLU A 271 26.57 -22.22 -12.76
CA GLU A 271 27.39 -21.17 -12.11
C GLU A 271 26.97 -19.77 -12.56
N GLY A 272 26.67 -19.57 -13.85
CA GLY A 272 26.19 -18.29 -14.36
C GLY A 272 24.87 -17.85 -13.74
N LEU A 273 23.90 -18.76 -13.62
CA LEU A 273 22.62 -18.50 -12.95
C LEU A 273 22.82 -18.14 -11.48
N LYS A 274 23.64 -18.90 -10.76
CA LYS A 274 23.98 -18.64 -9.36
C LYS A 274 24.61 -17.25 -9.19
N ARG A 275 25.59 -16.90 -10.03
CA ARG A 275 26.27 -15.59 -9.98
C ARG A 275 25.34 -14.43 -10.33
N ILE A 276 24.37 -14.61 -11.22
CA ILE A 276 23.30 -13.60 -11.43
C ILE A 276 22.54 -13.39 -10.11
N GLY A 277 22.12 -14.46 -9.45
CA GLY A 277 21.47 -14.38 -8.13
C GLY A 277 22.30 -13.64 -7.09
N GLU A 278 23.59 -13.98 -6.97
CA GLU A 278 24.54 -13.32 -6.07
C GLU A 278 24.69 -11.81 -6.37
N LYS A 279 24.82 -11.42 -7.65
CA LYS A 279 24.92 -10.01 -8.03
C LYS A 279 23.61 -9.25 -7.78
N MET A 280 22.46 -9.91 -7.91
CA MET A 280 21.18 -9.32 -7.54
C MET A 280 21.05 -9.16 -6.01
N GLY A 281 21.55 -10.10 -5.21
CA GLY A 281 21.66 -9.94 -3.77
C GLY A 281 22.50 -8.72 -3.40
N GLN A 282 23.69 -8.58 -3.99
CA GLN A 282 24.56 -7.41 -3.80
C GLN A 282 23.88 -6.10 -4.21
N PHE A 283 23.14 -6.11 -5.32
CA PHE A 283 22.36 -4.95 -5.77
C PHE A 283 21.27 -4.56 -4.77
N LEU A 284 20.56 -5.52 -4.18
CA LEU A 284 19.53 -5.28 -3.17
C LEU A 284 20.12 -4.80 -1.84
N GLU A 285 21.30 -5.28 -1.43
CA GLU A 285 22.01 -4.79 -0.25
C GLU A 285 22.38 -3.29 -0.35
N MET A 286 22.48 -2.75 -1.58
CA MET A 286 22.64 -1.31 -1.78
C MET A 286 21.46 -0.50 -1.25
N GLN A 287 20.26 -1.07 -1.16
CA GLN A 287 19.10 -0.38 -0.60
C GLN A 287 19.36 0.05 0.85
N LYS A 288 20.01 -0.80 1.64
CA LYS A 288 20.31 -0.53 3.06
C LYS A 288 21.51 0.41 3.23
N SER A 289 22.54 0.26 2.39
CA SER A 289 23.80 1.01 2.55
C SER A 289 23.84 2.34 1.78
N ARG A 290 23.16 2.43 0.62
CA ARG A 290 23.20 3.55 -0.34
C ARG A 290 21.86 3.72 -1.08
N PRO A 291 20.78 4.10 -0.40
CA PRO A 291 19.43 4.13 -0.97
C PRO A 291 19.30 5.02 -2.22
N GLU A 292 19.93 6.20 -2.25
CA GLU A 292 19.87 7.09 -3.42
C GLU A 292 20.55 6.49 -4.67
N GLU A 293 21.70 5.84 -4.49
CA GLU A 293 22.41 5.19 -5.59
C GLU A 293 21.63 3.96 -6.07
N PHE A 294 21.05 3.19 -5.14
CA PHE A 294 20.16 2.08 -5.46
C PHE A 294 18.97 2.52 -6.30
N GLU A 295 18.22 3.56 -5.88
CA GLU A 295 17.08 4.08 -6.64
C GLU A 295 17.48 4.55 -8.04
N ARG A 296 18.63 5.23 -8.17
CA ARG A 296 19.14 5.73 -9.46
C ARG A 296 19.58 4.61 -10.39
N LEU A 297 20.09 3.50 -9.86
CA LEU A 297 20.41 2.31 -10.63
C LEU A 297 19.15 1.50 -10.95
N LEU A 298 18.16 1.49 -10.07
CA LEU A 298 16.92 0.72 -10.26
C LEU A 298 16.01 1.36 -11.30
N LEU A 299 15.74 2.66 -11.18
CA LEU A 299 14.69 3.37 -11.91
C LEU A 299 15.19 3.99 -13.23
N SER A 300 14.37 3.90 -14.27
CA SER A 300 14.66 4.51 -15.58
C SER A 300 14.92 6.02 -15.48
N GLN A 301 15.78 6.57 -16.35
CA GLN A 301 15.96 8.02 -16.41
C GLN A 301 14.64 8.75 -16.74
N ASP A 302 13.85 8.20 -17.65
CA ASP A 302 12.55 8.77 -18.04
C ASP A 302 11.61 8.91 -16.83
N PHE A 303 11.67 7.97 -15.87
CA PHE A 303 10.91 8.08 -14.62
C PHE A 303 11.35 9.31 -13.82
N PHE A 304 12.65 9.55 -13.65
CA PHE A 304 13.15 10.71 -12.93
C PHE A 304 12.82 12.02 -13.65
N ASP A 305 12.88 12.04 -14.99
CA ASP A 305 12.54 13.21 -15.80
C ASP A 305 11.04 13.57 -15.67
N ILE A 306 10.17 12.58 -15.47
CA ILE A 306 8.74 12.78 -15.17
C ILE A 306 8.56 13.16 -13.70
N TYR A 307 9.25 12.49 -12.78
CA TYR A 307 9.14 12.74 -11.34
C TYR A 307 9.55 14.18 -10.95
N GLU A 308 10.57 14.73 -11.62
CA GLU A 308 10.99 16.13 -11.45
C GLU A 308 9.92 17.13 -11.95
N LYS A 309 9.00 16.70 -12.84
CA LYS A 309 7.90 17.53 -13.38
C LYS A 309 6.58 17.32 -12.64
N ASP A 310 6.25 16.07 -12.33
CA ASP A 310 4.99 15.63 -11.72
C ASP A 310 5.22 14.31 -10.96
N LYS A 311 5.35 14.43 -9.64
CA LYS A 311 5.57 13.31 -8.72
C LYS A 311 4.42 12.30 -8.74
N THR A 312 3.17 12.78 -8.77
CA THR A 312 1.98 11.93 -8.71
C THR A 312 1.87 11.10 -9.98
N ASN A 313 2.02 11.73 -11.16
CA ASN A 313 1.98 11.02 -12.43
C ASN A 313 3.14 10.02 -12.55
N ALA A 314 4.35 10.37 -12.10
CA ALA A 314 5.48 9.43 -12.09
C ALA A 314 5.18 8.17 -11.26
N GLN A 315 4.61 8.35 -10.06
CA GLN A 315 4.22 7.22 -9.20
C GLN A 315 3.13 6.35 -9.82
N ILE A 316 2.12 6.96 -10.46
CA ILE A 316 1.07 6.23 -11.20
C ILE A 316 1.68 5.43 -12.36
N LEU A 317 2.56 6.03 -13.16
CA LEU A 317 3.21 5.35 -14.28
C LEU A 317 4.10 4.19 -13.83
N LEU A 318 4.82 4.35 -12.71
CA LEU A 318 5.60 3.28 -12.11
C LEU A 318 4.73 2.10 -11.65
N ALA A 319 3.56 2.38 -11.07
CA ALA A 319 2.60 1.34 -10.68
C ALA A 319 1.95 0.63 -11.89
N LEU A 320 1.63 1.38 -12.95
CA LEU A 320 0.99 0.84 -14.16
C LEU A 320 1.95 0.08 -15.08
N ASN A 321 3.23 0.50 -15.14
CA ASN A 321 4.24 -0.07 -16.03
C ASN A 321 5.58 -0.26 -15.31
N THR A 322 5.54 -1.10 -14.28
CA THR A 322 6.67 -1.40 -13.41
C THR A 322 7.89 -1.90 -14.18
N GLU A 323 7.70 -2.80 -15.15
CA GLU A 323 8.79 -3.36 -15.98
C GLU A 323 9.53 -2.31 -16.80
N LYS A 324 8.81 -1.32 -17.36
CA LYS A 324 9.44 -0.24 -18.12
C LYS A 324 10.33 0.63 -17.23
N HIS A 325 9.94 0.81 -15.97
CA HIS A 325 10.58 1.78 -15.09
C HIS A 325 11.60 1.16 -14.13
N LEU A 326 11.51 -0.13 -13.76
CA LEU A 326 12.50 -0.84 -12.95
C LEU A 326 13.59 -1.51 -13.82
N VAL A 327 14.31 -0.72 -14.61
CA VAL A 327 15.13 -1.20 -15.74
C VAL A 327 16.16 -2.24 -15.35
N SER A 328 16.97 -2.00 -14.31
CA SER A 328 18.04 -2.92 -13.91
C SER A 328 17.50 -4.24 -13.36
N PHE A 329 16.44 -4.16 -12.55
CA PHE A 329 15.79 -5.34 -12.01
C PHE A 329 15.10 -6.15 -13.10
N THR A 330 14.37 -5.48 -13.98
CA THR A 330 13.70 -6.07 -15.14
C THR A 330 14.70 -6.74 -16.08
N ALA A 331 15.87 -6.12 -16.32
CA ALA A 331 16.93 -6.71 -17.13
C ALA A 331 17.39 -8.05 -16.56
N ALA A 332 17.61 -8.13 -15.25
CA ALA A 332 18.03 -9.37 -14.58
C ALA A 332 16.94 -10.46 -14.65
N VAL A 333 15.70 -10.12 -14.31
CA VAL A 333 14.56 -11.06 -14.37
C VAL A 333 14.35 -11.57 -15.80
N ASN A 334 14.42 -10.69 -16.79
CA ASN A 334 14.32 -11.05 -18.20
C ASN A 334 15.43 -12.01 -18.65
N GLN A 335 16.66 -11.88 -18.12
CA GLN A 335 17.70 -12.85 -18.45
C GLN A 335 17.39 -14.25 -17.91
N LEU A 336 16.88 -14.35 -16.67
CA LEU A 336 16.46 -15.64 -16.11
C LEU A 336 15.33 -16.27 -16.94
N LEU A 337 14.33 -15.46 -17.35
CA LEU A 337 13.24 -15.90 -18.22
C LEU A 337 13.74 -16.37 -19.59
N ARG A 338 14.63 -15.61 -20.24
CA ARG A 338 15.22 -15.98 -21.54
C ARG A 338 16.02 -17.28 -21.46
N ILE A 339 16.80 -17.47 -20.40
CA ILE A 339 17.58 -18.71 -20.19
C ILE A 339 16.61 -19.90 -20.01
N ARG A 340 15.54 -19.72 -19.24
CA ARG A 340 14.48 -20.75 -19.09
C ARG A 340 13.84 -21.09 -20.43
N GLU A 341 13.41 -20.09 -21.20
CA GLU A 341 12.79 -20.31 -22.52
C GLU A 341 13.73 -21.05 -23.47
N ALA A 342 15.01 -20.65 -23.50
CA ALA A 342 16.04 -21.32 -24.28
C ALA A 342 16.24 -22.79 -23.86
N ALA A 343 16.19 -23.08 -22.56
CA ALA A 343 16.25 -24.44 -22.02
C ALA A 343 15.05 -25.29 -22.48
N LEU A 344 13.84 -24.73 -22.43
CA LEU A 344 12.62 -25.40 -22.89
C LEU A 344 12.63 -25.66 -24.40
N GLU A 345 13.13 -24.72 -25.20
CA GLU A 345 13.28 -24.91 -26.66
C GLU A 345 14.14 -26.13 -27.02
N VAL A 346 15.09 -26.49 -26.16
CA VAL A 346 16.01 -27.62 -26.37
C VAL A 346 15.71 -28.84 -25.49
N ASN A 347 14.59 -28.84 -24.76
CA ASN A 347 14.18 -29.87 -23.79
C ASN A 347 15.22 -30.14 -22.68
N ASN A 348 15.88 -29.10 -22.16
CA ASN A 348 16.73 -29.19 -20.98
C ASN A 348 15.92 -28.76 -19.73
N ILE A 349 15.21 -29.72 -19.14
CA ILE A 349 14.31 -29.48 -18.00
C ILE A 349 15.09 -29.00 -16.77
N GLU A 350 16.27 -29.56 -16.50
CA GLU A 350 17.09 -29.22 -15.33
C GLU A 350 17.49 -27.74 -15.33
N ILE A 351 18.01 -27.21 -16.44
CA ILE A 351 18.35 -25.79 -16.55
C ILE A 351 17.10 -24.91 -16.47
N GLY A 352 15.98 -25.35 -17.06
CA GLY A 352 14.69 -24.65 -16.95
C GLY A 352 14.21 -24.54 -15.50
N LEU A 353 14.33 -25.61 -14.72
CA LEU A 353 14.04 -25.66 -13.28
C LEU A 353 14.98 -24.75 -12.49
N LEU A 354 16.29 -24.82 -12.74
CA LEU A 354 17.28 -23.96 -12.09
C LEU A 354 17.03 -22.47 -12.32
N ALA A 355 16.72 -22.07 -13.55
CA ALA A 355 16.37 -20.68 -13.86
C ALA A 355 15.10 -20.24 -13.12
N THR A 356 14.11 -21.14 -13.02
CA THR A 356 12.88 -20.92 -12.24
C THR A 356 13.16 -20.78 -10.75
N TYR A 357 14.01 -21.63 -10.18
CA TYR A 357 14.41 -21.55 -8.77
C TYR A 357 15.15 -20.26 -8.46
N ASN A 358 15.99 -19.74 -9.37
CA ASN A 358 16.63 -18.44 -9.16
C ASN A 358 15.61 -17.29 -9.06
N ILE A 359 14.49 -17.36 -9.80
CA ILE A 359 13.39 -16.38 -9.65
C ILE A 359 12.71 -16.55 -8.29
N ILE A 360 12.44 -17.79 -7.85
CA ILE A 360 11.83 -18.07 -6.54
C ILE A 360 12.75 -17.64 -5.39
N TYR A 361 14.05 -17.88 -5.48
CA TYR A 361 15.04 -17.44 -4.48
C TYR A 361 15.14 -15.91 -4.43
N LEU A 362 15.16 -15.25 -5.59
CA LEU A 362 15.14 -13.78 -5.62
C LEU A 362 13.84 -13.22 -5.00
N LEU A 363 12.69 -13.86 -5.26
CA LEU A 363 11.41 -13.48 -4.65
C LEU A 363 11.47 -13.67 -3.13
N LYS A 364 12.02 -14.79 -2.67
CA LYS A 364 12.23 -15.07 -1.25
C LYS A 364 13.08 -13.98 -0.60
N ASP A 365 14.23 -13.66 -1.17
CA ASP A 365 15.19 -12.71 -0.57
C ASP A 365 14.61 -11.29 -0.51
N ILE A 366 13.91 -10.86 -1.56
CA ILE A 366 13.25 -9.54 -1.60
C ILE A 366 12.08 -9.48 -0.63
N SER A 367 11.31 -10.55 -0.49
CA SER A 367 10.16 -10.61 0.43
C SER A 367 10.54 -10.57 1.92
N GLN A 368 11.82 -10.66 2.25
CA GLN A 368 12.34 -10.47 3.62
C GLN A 368 12.68 -9.01 3.91
N ILE A 369 12.68 -8.15 2.90
CA ILE A 369 13.04 -6.73 3.02
C ILE A 369 11.78 -5.89 2.86
N PRO A 370 11.41 -5.03 3.84
CA PRO A 370 10.23 -4.18 3.74
C PRO A 370 10.34 -3.16 2.59
N ASN A 371 9.21 -2.60 2.19
CA ASN A 371 9.11 -1.48 1.23
C ASN A 371 9.57 -1.76 -0.22
N ASN A 372 9.41 -3.01 -0.69
CA ASN A 372 9.71 -3.47 -2.04
C ASN A 372 8.49 -4.06 -2.81
N PRO A 373 7.25 -3.56 -2.63
CA PRO A 373 6.05 -4.22 -3.18
C PRO A 373 6.08 -4.34 -4.71
N LEU A 374 6.69 -3.38 -5.42
CA LEU A 374 6.79 -3.39 -6.88
C LEU A 374 7.75 -4.48 -7.41
N LEU A 375 8.88 -4.69 -6.72
CA LEU A 375 9.85 -5.74 -7.08
C LEU A 375 9.25 -7.13 -6.84
N VAL A 376 8.59 -7.29 -5.69
CA VAL A 376 7.84 -8.50 -5.34
C VAL A 376 6.77 -8.78 -6.39
N GLU A 377 5.94 -7.79 -6.73
CA GLU A 377 4.87 -7.96 -7.71
C GLU A 377 5.39 -8.33 -9.10
N GLN A 378 6.50 -7.74 -9.56
CA GLN A 378 7.09 -8.08 -10.84
C GLN A 378 7.55 -9.55 -10.92
N LEU A 379 8.14 -10.07 -9.85
CA LEU A 379 8.53 -11.49 -9.78
C LEU A 379 7.31 -12.41 -9.73
N LEU A 380 6.27 -12.04 -8.99
CA LEU A 380 5.00 -12.78 -8.95
C LEU A 380 4.32 -12.81 -10.33
N LYS A 381 4.34 -11.69 -11.07
CA LYS A 381 3.89 -11.63 -12.48
C LYS A 381 4.71 -12.57 -13.35
N SER A 382 6.03 -12.56 -13.20
CA SER A 382 6.94 -13.43 -13.95
C SER A 382 6.66 -14.92 -13.68
N LEU A 383 6.41 -15.30 -12.41
CA LEU A 383 6.00 -16.67 -12.05
C LEU A 383 4.64 -17.03 -12.66
N ALA A 384 3.67 -16.11 -12.64
CA ALA A 384 2.37 -16.32 -13.29
C ALA A 384 2.49 -16.48 -14.82
N GLU A 385 3.40 -15.76 -15.47
CA GLU A 385 3.70 -15.92 -16.90
C GLU A 385 4.39 -17.25 -17.21
N ILE A 386 5.39 -17.62 -16.41
CA ILE A 386 6.02 -18.94 -16.47
C ILE A 386 4.93 -20.01 -16.38
N ARG A 387 4.04 -19.91 -15.40
CA ARG A 387 2.93 -20.84 -15.21
C ARG A 387 2.03 -20.94 -16.44
N ARG A 388 1.67 -19.81 -17.07
CA ARG A 388 0.87 -19.81 -18.32
C ARG A 388 1.60 -20.48 -19.49
N SER A 389 2.93 -20.42 -19.52
CA SER A 389 3.75 -21.03 -20.58
C SER A 389 3.91 -22.55 -20.45
N ILE A 390 3.69 -23.12 -19.26
CA ILE A 390 3.83 -24.56 -19.01
C ILE A 390 2.70 -25.32 -19.73
N LYS A 391 3.08 -26.28 -20.60
CA LYS A 391 2.15 -27.18 -21.27
C LYS A 391 1.57 -28.18 -20.26
N GLN A 392 0.27 -28.42 -20.33
CA GLN A 392 -0.53 -29.14 -19.32
C GLN A 392 -0.02 -30.53 -18.89
N ASN A 393 0.85 -31.21 -19.66
CA ASN A 393 1.13 -32.64 -19.45
C ASN A 393 2.62 -33.03 -19.26
N GLN A 394 3.59 -32.11 -19.16
CA GLN A 394 5.02 -32.50 -19.30
C GLN A 394 6.08 -31.70 -18.50
N ASP A 395 5.74 -30.93 -17.46
CA ASP A 395 6.75 -30.12 -16.77
C ASP A 395 6.70 -30.31 -15.25
N ASP A 396 7.74 -30.93 -14.70
CA ASP A 396 7.94 -31.09 -13.25
C ASP A 396 7.98 -29.73 -12.53
N SER A 397 8.31 -28.64 -13.24
CA SER A 397 8.30 -27.28 -12.69
C SER A 397 6.89 -26.74 -12.37
N ALA A 398 5.83 -27.38 -12.88
CA ALA A 398 4.47 -26.92 -12.66
C ALA A 398 4.12 -26.89 -11.17
N TYR A 399 4.57 -27.87 -10.39
CA TYR A 399 4.37 -27.87 -8.95
C TYR A 399 5.08 -26.67 -8.29
N ASP A 400 6.31 -26.39 -8.71
CA ASP A 400 7.14 -25.36 -8.08
C ASP A 400 6.61 -23.94 -8.31
N VAL A 401 6.16 -23.63 -9.53
CA VAL A 401 5.67 -22.30 -9.89
C VAL A 401 4.21 -22.06 -9.52
N THR A 402 3.49 -23.11 -9.11
CA THR A 402 2.07 -23.00 -8.75
C THR A 402 1.85 -23.13 -7.25
N ILE A 403 2.59 -24.02 -6.58
CA ILE A 403 2.32 -24.45 -5.20
C ILE A 403 3.54 -24.24 -4.30
N SER A 404 4.71 -24.77 -4.67
CA SER A 404 5.89 -24.85 -3.79
C SER A 404 6.39 -23.48 -3.34
N TRP A 405 6.45 -22.51 -4.26
CA TRP A 405 6.96 -21.16 -3.98
C TRP A 405 6.21 -20.47 -2.84
N TYR A 406 4.87 -20.57 -2.82
CA TYR A 406 4.05 -19.89 -1.80
C TYR A 406 4.36 -20.44 -0.42
N LYS A 407 4.39 -21.78 -0.28
CA LYS A 407 4.77 -22.42 0.97
C LYS A 407 6.20 -22.05 1.39
N TYR A 408 7.16 -22.17 0.47
CA TYR A 408 8.57 -21.95 0.74
C TYR A 408 8.88 -20.51 1.19
N ILE A 409 8.13 -19.53 0.68
CA ILE A 409 8.36 -18.11 0.95
C ILE A 409 7.48 -17.62 2.11
N VAL A 410 6.16 -17.80 2.05
CA VAL A 410 5.23 -17.22 3.02
C VAL A 410 5.43 -17.82 4.41
N PHE A 411 5.62 -19.13 4.51
CA PHE A 411 5.87 -19.80 5.79
C PHE A 411 7.34 -19.75 6.24
N ASN A 412 8.18 -18.94 5.57
CA ASN A 412 9.50 -18.61 6.07
C ASN A 412 9.40 -17.64 7.27
N LYS A 413 10.25 -17.83 8.29
CA LYS A 413 10.29 -16.96 9.48
C LYS A 413 10.70 -15.51 9.17
N LEU A 414 11.50 -15.31 8.12
CA LEU A 414 12.01 -13.99 7.71
C LEU A 414 11.06 -13.26 6.76
N PHE A 415 9.94 -13.89 6.34
CA PHE A 415 8.98 -13.27 5.43
C PHE A 415 8.32 -12.03 6.05
N ASP A 416 8.33 -10.92 5.32
CA ASP A 416 7.65 -9.70 5.71
C ASP A 416 6.14 -9.81 5.45
N ILE A 417 5.37 -9.72 6.55
CA ILE A 417 3.92 -9.91 6.55
C ILE A 417 3.17 -8.86 5.72
N SER A 418 3.78 -7.70 5.45
CA SER A 418 3.19 -6.65 4.62
C SER A 418 2.94 -7.10 3.17
N TYR A 419 3.64 -8.14 2.70
CA TYR A 419 3.42 -8.71 1.36
C TYR A 419 2.37 -9.83 1.32
N LEU A 420 1.82 -10.25 2.47
CA LEU A 420 0.98 -11.45 2.54
C LEU A 420 -0.23 -11.38 1.60
N GLU A 421 -0.97 -10.27 1.60
CA GLU A 421 -2.13 -10.08 0.73
C GLU A 421 -1.76 -10.17 -0.77
N LEU A 422 -0.60 -9.61 -1.14
CA LEU A 422 -0.10 -9.66 -2.50
C LEU A 422 0.23 -11.11 -2.91
N PHE A 423 0.91 -11.87 -2.05
CA PHE A 423 1.20 -13.28 -2.26
C PHE A 423 -0.08 -14.13 -2.37
N ASP A 424 -1.03 -13.94 -1.45
CA ASP A 424 -2.31 -14.64 -1.41
C ASP A 424 -3.08 -14.46 -2.72
N ARG A 425 -3.11 -13.25 -3.26
CA ARG A 425 -3.78 -12.93 -4.53
C ARG A 425 -3.20 -13.71 -5.72
N TYR A 426 -1.87 -13.74 -5.85
CA TYR A 426 -1.22 -14.48 -6.95
C TYR A 426 -1.34 -16.00 -6.75
N PHE A 427 -1.26 -16.48 -5.52
CA PHE A 427 -1.44 -17.88 -5.21
C PHE A 427 -2.88 -18.36 -5.45
N PHE A 428 -3.88 -17.60 -5.06
CA PHE A 428 -5.28 -17.89 -5.37
C PHE A 428 -5.54 -17.89 -6.89
N SER A 429 -4.93 -16.97 -7.64
CA SER A 429 -4.97 -16.98 -9.11
C SER A 429 -4.40 -18.28 -9.70
N CYS A 430 -3.31 -18.81 -9.13
CA CYS A 430 -2.75 -20.10 -9.51
C CYS A 430 -3.70 -21.26 -9.22
N ILE A 431 -4.39 -21.24 -8.07
CA ILE A 431 -5.40 -22.24 -7.71
C ILE A 431 -6.60 -22.21 -8.66
N LYS A 432 -7.10 -21.02 -9.02
CA LYS A 432 -8.15 -20.86 -10.03
C LYS A 432 -7.73 -21.46 -11.37
N ASP A 433 -6.48 -21.27 -11.79
CA ASP A 433 -5.94 -21.87 -13.01
C ASP A 433 -5.89 -23.42 -12.94
N ILE A 434 -5.52 -24.00 -11.80
CA ILE A 434 -5.55 -25.46 -11.56
C ILE A 434 -6.98 -26.00 -11.72
N ILE A 435 -7.95 -25.36 -11.07
CA ILE A 435 -9.35 -25.82 -11.03
C ILE A 435 -10.01 -25.66 -12.40
N SER A 436 -9.90 -24.47 -13.02
CA SER A 436 -10.50 -24.18 -14.32
C SER A 436 -9.96 -25.05 -15.45
N LYS A 437 -8.67 -25.43 -15.39
CA LYS A 437 -8.04 -26.35 -16.35
C LYS A 437 -8.13 -27.82 -15.99
N ALA A 438 -8.85 -28.18 -14.91
CA ALA A 438 -9.03 -29.56 -14.45
C ALA A 438 -7.70 -30.33 -14.24
N GLN A 439 -6.70 -29.69 -13.64
CA GLN A 439 -5.39 -30.32 -13.39
C GLN A 439 -5.38 -31.12 -12.08
N THR A 440 -5.95 -32.31 -12.10
CA THR A 440 -6.20 -33.11 -10.89
C THR A 440 -4.93 -33.44 -10.11
N SER A 441 -3.83 -33.80 -10.78
CA SER A 441 -2.57 -34.12 -10.10
C SER A 441 -2.02 -32.92 -9.32
N LEU A 442 -2.03 -31.72 -9.91
CA LEU A 442 -1.61 -30.50 -9.22
C LEU A 442 -2.54 -30.12 -8.09
N PHE A 443 -3.86 -30.29 -8.25
CA PHE A 443 -4.81 -30.06 -7.15
C PHE A 443 -4.55 -31.02 -5.99
N LYS A 444 -4.28 -32.30 -6.28
CA LYS A 444 -3.94 -33.29 -5.25
C LYS A 444 -2.64 -32.92 -4.52
N SER A 445 -1.62 -32.49 -5.26
CA SER A 445 -0.37 -31.99 -4.68
C SER A 445 -0.57 -30.72 -3.86
N LEU A 446 -1.45 -29.80 -4.29
CA LEU A 446 -1.80 -28.59 -3.55
C LEU A 446 -2.30 -28.95 -2.14
N VAL A 447 -3.36 -29.75 -2.06
CA VAL A 447 -3.93 -30.18 -0.77
C VAL A 447 -2.88 -30.94 0.04
N GLY A 448 -2.15 -31.86 -0.59
CA GLY A 448 -1.14 -32.65 0.10
C GLY A 448 0.01 -31.84 0.68
N THR A 449 0.46 -30.79 -0.02
CA THR A 449 1.53 -29.91 0.44
C THR A 449 1.16 -29.13 1.69
N PHE A 450 -0.11 -28.75 1.85
CA PHE A 450 -0.58 -27.91 2.95
C PHE A 450 -1.13 -28.70 4.14
N VAL A 451 -1.63 -29.92 3.93
CA VAL A 451 -2.09 -30.79 5.03
C VAL A 451 -0.95 -31.66 5.61
N THR A 452 -0.02 -32.14 4.80
CA THR A 452 1.00 -33.10 5.28
C THR A 452 2.11 -32.38 6.04
N ARG A 453 2.14 -32.47 7.39
CA ARG A 453 3.19 -32.15 8.42
C ARG A 453 4.23 -31.03 8.18
N SER A 454 4.08 -30.23 7.15
CA SER A 454 5.15 -29.41 6.59
C SER A 454 4.94 -27.92 6.80
N ILE A 455 3.75 -27.54 7.24
CA ILE A 455 3.54 -26.33 8.04
C ILE A 455 3.53 -26.82 9.49
N GLN A 456 4.70 -26.78 10.14
CA GLN A 456 4.76 -26.92 11.58
C GLN A 456 4.13 -25.66 12.18
N LEU A 457 2.83 -25.68 12.46
CA LEU A 457 2.33 -24.88 13.58
C LEU A 457 3.00 -25.49 14.81
N GLN A 458 4.02 -24.81 15.35
CA GLN A 458 4.73 -25.29 16.51
C GLN A 458 3.77 -25.23 17.70
N GLY A 459 3.17 -26.37 18.02
CA GLY A 459 2.15 -26.44 19.06
C GLY A 459 0.87 -25.73 18.65
N SER A 460 -0.22 -26.10 19.30
CA SER A 460 -1.35 -25.18 19.36
C SER A 460 -0.82 -23.85 19.92
N GLY A 461 -1.20 -22.69 19.37
CA GLY A 461 -0.69 -21.38 19.83
C GLY A 461 -0.91 -21.09 21.33
N TYR A 462 -1.54 -22.01 22.07
CA TYR A 462 -1.69 -22.03 23.51
C TYR A 462 -0.44 -22.50 24.26
N GLU A 463 0.35 -23.43 23.69
CA GLU A 463 1.49 -24.04 24.39
C GLU A 463 2.57 -23.00 24.71
N ASN A 464 2.91 -22.12 23.78
CA ASN A 464 3.95 -21.10 24.03
C ASN A 464 3.44 -19.92 24.88
N ILE A 465 2.14 -19.60 24.84
CA ILE A 465 1.54 -18.63 25.78
C ILE A 465 1.60 -19.19 27.21
N GLU A 466 1.17 -20.44 27.40
CA GLU A 466 1.20 -21.11 28.70
C GLU A 466 2.62 -21.35 29.19
N ASP A 467 3.55 -21.70 28.30
CA ASP A 467 4.97 -21.87 28.61
C ASP A 467 5.61 -20.55 29.07
N TYR A 468 5.29 -19.42 28.41
CA TYR A 468 5.78 -18.10 28.85
C TYR A 468 5.24 -17.74 30.24
N VAL A 469 3.94 -17.90 30.45
CA VAL A 469 3.29 -17.54 31.72
C VAL A 469 3.75 -18.43 32.87
N SER A 470 3.87 -19.74 32.62
CA SER A 470 4.39 -20.70 33.60
C SER A 470 5.83 -20.38 33.95
N PHE A 471 6.66 -20.08 32.95
CA PHE A 471 8.04 -19.64 33.16
C PHE A 471 8.12 -18.38 34.03
N VAL A 472 7.29 -17.35 33.77
CA VAL A 472 7.27 -16.14 34.61
C VAL A 472 6.86 -16.45 36.04
N SER A 473 5.82 -17.27 36.21
CA SER A 473 5.33 -17.71 37.51
C SER A 473 6.42 -18.44 38.31
N ASP A 474 7.17 -19.33 37.65
CA ASP A 474 8.27 -20.09 38.26
C ASP A 474 9.47 -19.22 38.63
N CYS A 475 9.71 -18.12 37.90
CA CYS A 475 10.81 -17.19 38.19
C CYS A 475 10.59 -16.41 39.50
N ASN A 476 9.39 -15.86 39.70
CA ASN A 476 9.05 -15.10 40.92
C ASN A 476 7.52 -15.02 41.12
N TYR A 477 6.96 -16.08 41.70
CA TYR A 477 5.52 -16.22 41.90
C TYR A 477 4.89 -15.09 42.71
N GLN A 478 5.52 -14.66 43.81
CA GLN A 478 4.98 -13.57 44.64
C GLN A 478 4.89 -12.28 43.84
N LYS A 479 5.93 -11.95 43.07
CA LYS A 479 5.93 -10.72 42.27
C LYS A 479 4.93 -10.79 41.12
N TYR A 480 4.83 -11.95 40.46
CA TYR A 480 3.83 -12.19 39.43
C TYR A 480 2.41 -11.98 39.97
N LYS A 481 2.10 -12.52 41.16
CA LYS A 481 0.78 -12.37 41.79
C LYS A 481 0.45 -10.91 42.12
N GLU A 482 1.39 -10.14 42.66
CA GLU A 482 1.22 -8.69 42.89
C GLU A 482 0.88 -7.94 41.59
N ILE A 483 1.59 -8.25 40.50
CA ILE A 483 1.39 -7.62 39.20
C ILE A 483 0.03 -8.04 38.61
N ASP A 484 -0.35 -9.31 38.73
CA ASP A 484 -1.64 -9.81 38.25
C ASP A 484 -2.83 -9.16 38.99
N GLU A 485 -2.76 -8.99 40.30
CA GLU A 485 -3.82 -8.34 41.08
C GLU A 485 -4.04 -6.88 40.66
N ILE A 486 -2.97 -6.16 40.31
CA ILE A 486 -3.04 -4.74 39.91
C ILE A 486 -3.43 -4.58 38.44
N TYR A 487 -2.83 -5.36 37.55
CA TYR A 487 -2.89 -5.16 36.10
C TYR A 487 -3.71 -6.21 35.35
N GLN A 488 -4.27 -7.21 36.06
CA GLN A 488 -5.12 -8.27 35.53
C GLN A 488 -4.46 -9.06 34.38
N ILE A 489 -3.21 -9.47 34.57
CA ILE A 489 -2.39 -10.19 33.58
C ILE A 489 -3.09 -11.44 33.06
N ASN A 490 -3.71 -12.24 33.94
CA ASN A 490 -4.46 -13.44 33.58
C ASN A 490 -5.66 -13.15 32.67
N SER A 491 -6.35 -12.03 32.88
CA SER A 491 -7.43 -11.57 32.00
C SER A 491 -6.87 -11.24 30.62
N LYS A 492 -5.75 -10.50 30.55
CA LYS A 492 -5.08 -10.15 29.28
C LYS A 492 -4.57 -11.38 28.53
N ILE A 493 -4.02 -12.37 29.23
CA ILE A 493 -3.59 -13.65 28.65
C ILE A 493 -4.79 -14.41 28.09
N LYS A 494 -5.91 -14.46 28.83
CA LYS A 494 -7.14 -15.09 28.36
C LYS A 494 -7.63 -14.42 27.07
N THR A 495 -7.68 -13.09 27.03
CA THR A 495 -8.01 -12.32 25.83
C THR A 495 -7.04 -12.63 24.68
N LEU A 496 -5.73 -12.67 24.94
CA LEU A 496 -4.73 -13.02 23.93
C LEU A 496 -4.96 -14.43 23.36
N LYS A 497 -5.27 -15.41 24.21
CA LYS A 497 -5.59 -16.79 23.77
C LYS A 497 -6.83 -16.85 22.89
N GLU A 498 -7.86 -16.08 23.22
CA GLU A 498 -9.10 -16.01 22.44
C GLU A 498 -8.88 -15.31 21.10
N GLN A 499 -8.12 -14.21 21.07
CA GLN A 499 -7.85 -13.46 19.85
C GLN A 499 -6.84 -14.16 18.93
N SER A 500 -5.81 -14.81 19.49
CA SER A 500 -4.71 -15.40 18.71
C SER A 500 -5.12 -16.56 17.82
N GLN A 501 -6.23 -17.23 18.16
CA GLN A 501 -6.80 -18.33 17.39
C GLN A 501 -7.41 -17.86 16.05
N TYR A 502 -7.92 -16.63 16.00
CA TYR A 502 -8.73 -16.13 14.89
C TYR A 502 -8.09 -14.95 14.15
N ILE A 503 -6.78 -14.74 14.30
CA ILE A 503 -6.05 -13.65 13.61
C ILE A 503 -6.10 -13.89 12.10
N ARG A 504 -6.69 -12.95 11.35
CA ARG A 504 -6.81 -12.98 9.87
C ARG A 504 -6.35 -11.69 9.19
N THR A 505 -6.09 -10.65 9.98
CA THR A 505 -5.62 -9.34 9.51
C THR A 505 -4.36 -8.90 10.22
N ILE A 506 -3.58 -8.04 9.56
CA ILE A 506 -2.41 -7.40 10.14
C ILE A 506 -2.83 -6.55 11.36
N LYS A 507 -3.99 -5.85 11.31
CA LYS A 507 -4.51 -5.08 12.46
C LYS A 507 -4.79 -5.96 13.69
N GLN A 508 -5.37 -7.14 13.51
CA GLN A 508 -5.58 -8.10 14.61
C GLN A 508 -4.25 -8.63 15.15
N GLN A 509 -3.28 -8.90 14.27
CA GLN A 509 -1.94 -9.31 14.66
C GLN A 509 -1.26 -8.21 15.49
N GLU A 510 -1.30 -6.96 15.03
CA GLU A 510 -0.78 -5.78 15.74
C GLU A 510 -1.44 -5.60 17.11
N SER A 511 -2.76 -5.81 17.20
CA SER A 511 -3.49 -5.79 18.47
C SER A 511 -3.00 -6.87 19.43
N CYS A 512 -2.87 -8.12 18.97
CA CYS A 512 -2.33 -9.23 19.78
C CYS A 512 -0.89 -8.96 20.21
N LEU A 513 -0.03 -8.49 19.31
CA LEU A 513 1.35 -8.12 19.61
C LEU A 513 1.44 -6.94 20.57
N GLY A 514 0.46 -6.03 20.54
CA GLY A 514 0.29 -4.95 21.52
C GLY A 514 0.06 -5.49 22.94
N ILE A 515 -0.84 -6.46 23.08
CA ILE A 515 -1.08 -7.15 24.36
C ILE A 515 0.20 -7.86 24.82
N VAL A 516 0.89 -8.58 23.93
CA VAL A 516 2.16 -9.24 24.26
C VAL A 516 3.21 -8.23 24.74
N ASN A 517 3.39 -7.12 24.03
CA ASN A 517 4.34 -6.07 24.41
C ASN A 517 4.04 -5.50 25.80
N GLU A 518 2.75 -5.29 26.09
CA GLU A 518 2.31 -4.77 27.38
C GLU A 518 2.58 -5.78 28.51
N VAL A 519 2.16 -7.04 28.33
CA VAL A 519 2.35 -8.11 29.32
C VAL A 519 3.84 -8.34 29.58
N VAL A 520 4.66 -8.44 28.54
CA VAL A 520 6.12 -8.58 28.65
C VAL A 520 6.74 -7.43 29.46
N LYS A 521 6.33 -6.19 29.17
CA LYS A 521 6.83 -5.01 29.88
C LYS A 521 6.46 -5.02 31.36
N LEU A 522 5.22 -5.42 31.68
CA LEU A 522 4.73 -5.51 33.06
C LEU A 522 5.41 -6.62 33.85
N LEU A 523 5.77 -7.73 33.19
CA LEU A 523 6.40 -8.90 33.81
C LEU A 523 7.93 -8.84 33.85
N GLN A 524 8.55 -7.87 33.19
CA GLN A 524 10.00 -7.66 33.20
C GLN A 524 10.63 -7.65 34.62
N PRO A 525 10.00 -7.07 35.66
CA PRO A 525 10.52 -7.09 37.03
C PRO A 525 10.60 -8.48 37.68
N CYS A 526 9.96 -9.50 37.11
CA CYS A 526 10.01 -10.88 37.62
C CYS A 526 11.33 -11.59 37.31
N PHE A 527 12.18 -11.04 36.43
CA PHE A 527 13.37 -11.71 35.90
C PHE A 527 14.69 -11.17 36.46
N GLY A 528 15.60 -12.08 36.86
CA GLY A 528 17.02 -11.79 37.04
C GLY A 528 17.78 -11.81 35.71
N GLU A 529 19.08 -11.48 35.72
CA GLU A 529 19.89 -11.36 34.49
C GLU A 529 19.94 -12.65 33.63
N VAL A 530 19.95 -13.82 34.26
CA VAL A 530 19.94 -15.11 33.55
C VAL A 530 18.56 -15.39 32.96
N GLN A 531 17.49 -15.15 33.71
CA GLN A 531 16.11 -15.37 33.27
C GLN A 531 15.71 -14.44 32.12
N LYS A 532 16.29 -13.24 32.02
CA LYS A 532 16.01 -12.29 30.93
C LYS A 532 16.31 -12.87 29.54
N GLN A 533 17.36 -13.66 29.39
CA GLN A 533 17.69 -14.28 28.10
C GLN A 533 16.70 -15.38 27.72
N GLU A 534 16.31 -16.23 28.68
CA GLU A 534 15.33 -17.29 28.45
C GLU A 534 13.92 -16.71 28.21
N ALA A 535 13.52 -15.69 28.98
CA ALA A 535 12.31 -14.92 28.75
C ALA A 535 12.26 -14.41 27.31
N LYS A 536 13.36 -13.82 26.83
CA LYS A 536 13.45 -13.28 25.48
C LYS A 536 13.27 -14.36 24.40
N GLN A 537 13.84 -15.55 24.60
CA GLN A 537 13.64 -16.66 23.67
C GLN A 537 12.19 -17.15 23.63
N LYS A 538 11.52 -17.24 24.79
CA LYS A 538 10.10 -17.62 24.87
C LYS A 538 9.19 -16.54 24.27
N GLU A 539 9.52 -15.27 24.46
CA GLU A 539 8.84 -14.14 23.82
C GLU A 539 8.94 -14.18 22.30
N ASP A 540 10.13 -14.47 21.77
CA ASP A 540 10.35 -14.53 20.32
C ASP A 540 9.56 -15.69 19.70
N LYS A 541 9.47 -16.85 20.38
CA LYS A 541 8.59 -17.96 19.99
C LYS A 541 7.11 -17.57 20.01
N LEU A 542 6.65 -16.89 21.06
CA LEU A 542 5.27 -16.43 21.15
C LEU A 542 4.89 -15.49 19.99
N ARG A 543 5.80 -14.58 19.59
CA ARG A 543 5.59 -13.70 18.43
C ARG A 543 5.56 -14.46 17.12
N GLU A 544 6.39 -15.49 17.00
CA GLU A 544 6.42 -16.38 15.84
C GLU A 544 5.10 -17.13 15.68
N ASP A 545 4.51 -17.63 16.77
CA ASP A 545 3.22 -18.32 16.77
C ASP A 545 2.08 -17.42 16.30
N ILE A 546 1.99 -16.21 16.87
CA ILE A 546 0.97 -15.21 16.47
C ILE A 546 1.05 -14.94 14.96
N THR A 547 2.28 -14.82 14.44
CA THR A 547 2.52 -14.60 13.01
C THR A 547 2.19 -15.82 12.17
N SER A 548 2.49 -17.02 12.67
CA SER A 548 2.21 -18.29 12.00
C SER A 548 0.71 -18.58 11.94
N ASN A 549 -0.03 -18.26 13.00
CA ASN A 549 -1.50 -18.34 13.04
C ASN A 549 -2.14 -17.43 12.00
N LEU A 550 -1.66 -16.18 11.85
CA LEU A 550 -2.14 -15.29 10.78
C LEU A 550 -1.92 -15.90 9.39
N LYS A 551 -0.71 -16.41 9.11
CA LYS A 551 -0.38 -17.03 7.82
C LYS A 551 -1.25 -18.26 7.55
N PHE A 552 -1.48 -19.09 8.57
CA PHE A 552 -2.28 -20.29 8.45
C PHE A 552 -3.77 -19.99 8.28
N ASN A 553 -4.32 -19.04 9.03
CA ASN A 553 -5.71 -18.62 8.86
C ASN A 553 -5.96 -17.97 7.48
N ASN A 554 -4.98 -17.23 6.94
CA ASN A 554 -5.04 -16.75 5.55
C ASN A 554 -5.01 -17.90 4.54
N LEU A 555 -4.23 -18.96 4.79
CA LEU A 555 -4.27 -20.15 3.95
C LEU A 555 -5.66 -20.83 3.99
N ILE A 556 -6.30 -20.90 5.16
CA ILE A 556 -7.68 -21.40 5.29
C ILE A 556 -8.64 -20.52 4.46
N ASP A 557 -8.47 -19.19 4.48
CA ASP A 557 -9.26 -18.28 3.62
C ASP A 557 -9.12 -18.59 2.13
N ILE A 558 -7.89 -18.83 1.67
CA ILE A 558 -7.60 -19.21 0.28
C ILE A 558 -8.23 -20.58 -0.05
N MET A 559 -8.15 -21.55 0.85
CA MET A 559 -8.74 -22.88 0.67
C MET A 559 -10.26 -22.88 0.71
N PHE A 560 -10.87 -22.01 1.51
CA PHE A 560 -12.30 -21.77 1.50
C PHE A 560 -12.74 -21.17 0.15
N GLY A 561 -12.00 -20.17 -0.35
CA GLY A 561 -12.21 -19.60 -1.67
C GLY A 561 -12.02 -20.63 -2.80
N ALA A 562 -11.08 -21.57 -2.64
CA ALA A 562 -10.86 -22.63 -3.61
C ALA A 562 -12.07 -23.60 -3.66
N GLY A 563 -12.63 -23.96 -2.51
CA GLY A 563 -13.87 -24.74 -2.43
C GLY A 563 -15.04 -24.04 -3.09
N ALA A 564 -15.24 -22.74 -2.83
CA ALA A 564 -16.26 -21.94 -3.50
C ALA A 564 -16.04 -21.88 -5.03
N TYR A 565 -14.79 -21.71 -5.49
CA TYR A 565 -14.46 -21.68 -6.91
C TYR A 565 -14.66 -23.05 -7.58
N CYS A 566 -14.44 -24.17 -6.86
CA CYS A 566 -14.80 -25.50 -7.34
C CYS A 566 -16.31 -25.61 -7.63
N ILE A 567 -17.19 -25.05 -6.78
CA ILE A 567 -18.64 -25.03 -7.06
C ILE A 567 -18.92 -24.26 -8.34
N PHE A 568 -18.32 -23.07 -8.51
CA PHE A 568 -18.51 -22.28 -9.72
C PHE A 568 -18.06 -22.99 -10.99
N LYS A 569 -16.94 -23.74 -10.94
CA LYS A 569 -16.44 -24.54 -12.06
C LYS A 569 -17.00 -25.96 -12.11
N GLN A 570 -17.96 -26.30 -11.26
CA GLN A 570 -18.58 -27.64 -11.17
C GLN A 570 -17.54 -28.77 -10.97
N LYS A 571 -16.50 -28.51 -10.18
CA LYS A 571 -15.42 -29.44 -9.79
C LYS A 571 -15.68 -30.02 -8.40
N TYR A 572 -16.81 -30.70 -8.26
CA TYR A 572 -17.26 -31.26 -6.98
C TYR A 572 -16.36 -32.40 -6.46
N ASP A 573 -15.73 -33.15 -7.36
CA ASP A 573 -14.72 -34.17 -7.07
C ASP A 573 -13.49 -33.60 -6.34
N TYR A 574 -13.16 -32.33 -6.61
CA TYR A 574 -12.06 -31.64 -5.93
C TYR A 574 -12.43 -31.28 -4.49
N ILE A 575 -13.72 -30.97 -4.25
CA ILE A 575 -14.23 -30.71 -2.90
C ILE A 575 -14.19 -31.99 -2.07
N GLU A 576 -14.67 -33.12 -2.63
CA GLU A 576 -14.58 -34.44 -1.99
C GLU A 576 -13.13 -34.76 -1.58
N TYR A 577 -12.19 -34.59 -2.52
CA TYR A 577 -10.78 -34.84 -2.25
C TYR A 577 -10.22 -33.91 -1.16
N LEU A 578 -10.52 -32.60 -1.22
CA LEU A 578 -10.10 -31.62 -0.22
C LEU A 578 -10.60 -31.98 1.18
N TRP A 579 -11.85 -32.43 1.28
CA TRP A 579 -12.50 -32.78 2.55
C TRP A 579 -11.94 -34.06 3.16
N ASN A 580 -11.68 -35.08 2.34
CA ASN A 580 -11.32 -36.40 2.82
C ASN A 580 -9.80 -36.63 2.88
N TYR A 581 -8.99 -35.68 2.43
CA TYR A 581 -7.53 -35.84 2.41
C TYR A 581 -6.91 -36.05 3.80
N ASN A 582 -7.31 -35.25 4.80
CA ASN A 582 -6.70 -35.33 6.14
C ASN A 582 -7.06 -36.63 6.86
N GLN A 583 -8.31 -37.09 6.72
CA GLN A 583 -8.80 -38.31 7.35
C GLN A 583 -9.64 -39.11 6.34
N PRO A 584 -8.99 -39.93 5.48
CA PRO A 584 -9.70 -40.82 4.56
C PRO A 584 -10.59 -41.83 5.30
N SER A 585 -11.69 -42.24 4.67
CA SER A 585 -12.68 -43.15 5.29
C SER A 585 -12.13 -44.56 5.56
N ASP A 586 -11.10 -44.98 4.83
CA ASP A 586 -10.37 -46.24 4.97
C ASP A 586 -9.12 -46.12 5.84
N SER A 587 -8.88 -44.96 6.48
CA SER A 587 -7.72 -44.75 7.32
C SER A 587 -7.84 -45.49 8.65
N ASN A 588 -6.93 -46.44 8.89
CA ASN A 588 -6.81 -47.17 10.15
C ASN A 588 -6.14 -46.36 11.28
N ALA A 589 -5.71 -45.12 11.01
CA ALA A 589 -5.08 -44.22 11.97
C ALA A 589 -5.74 -42.83 11.96
N THR A 590 -5.74 -42.16 13.10
CA THR A 590 -6.15 -40.76 13.23
C THR A 590 -4.96 -39.86 12.90
N TRP A 591 -5.09 -39.02 11.88
CA TRP A 591 -4.06 -38.06 11.50
C TRP A 591 -4.19 -36.80 12.37
N LEU A 592 -3.11 -36.45 13.08
CA LEU A 592 -3.03 -35.25 13.95
C LEU A 592 -2.56 -33.99 13.19
N ASN A 593 -2.78 -33.91 11.87
CA ASN A 593 -2.41 -32.72 11.11
C ASN A 593 -3.45 -31.61 11.27
N ASN A 594 -3.02 -30.36 11.13
CA ASN A 594 -3.95 -29.22 11.07
C ASN A 594 -4.80 -29.33 9.80
N ASP A 595 -6.12 -29.20 9.97
CA ASP A 595 -7.05 -29.20 8.86
C ASP A 595 -7.00 -27.84 8.16
N ILE A 596 -6.95 -27.85 6.82
CA ILE A 596 -7.00 -26.63 6.01
C ILE A 596 -8.43 -26.23 5.63
N VAL A 597 -9.41 -27.01 6.11
CA VAL A 597 -10.84 -26.75 6.01
C VAL A 597 -11.40 -26.63 7.43
N PRO A 598 -12.22 -25.60 7.73
CA PRO A 598 -12.89 -25.52 9.03
C PRO A 598 -13.82 -26.72 9.25
N ASN A 599 -13.71 -27.37 10.41
CA ASN A 599 -14.32 -28.67 10.67
C ASN A 599 -15.13 -28.74 11.99
N THR A 600 -15.55 -27.59 12.52
CA THR A 600 -16.52 -27.53 13.63
C THR A 600 -17.50 -26.38 13.41
N LEU A 601 -18.73 -26.48 13.91
CA LEU A 601 -19.74 -25.43 13.75
C LEU A 601 -19.30 -24.08 14.32
N GLY A 602 -18.67 -24.07 15.50
CA GLY A 602 -18.18 -22.84 16.14
C GLY A 602 -17.12 -22.14 15.30
N VAL A 603 -16.14 -22.90 14.81
CA VAL A 603 -15.10 -22.38 13.92
C VAL A 603 -15.70 -21.92 12.60
N LEU A 604 -16.64 -22.67 12.00
CA LEU A 604 -17.30 -22.30 10.74
C LEU A 604 -18.09 -20.99 10.84
N ILE A 605 -18.94 -20.85 11.87
CA ILE A 605 -19.74 -19.64 12.09
C ILE A 605 -18.83 -18.44 12.35
N ASN A 606 -17.85 -18.59 13.24
CA ASN A 606 -16.91 -17.51 13.53
C ASN A 606 -16.09 -17.15 12.28
N PHE A 607 -15.56 -18.15 11.57
CA PHE A 607 -14.79 -17.97 10.34
C PHE A 607 -15.56 -17.22 9.25
N TYR A 608 -16.83 -17.58 9.02
CA TYR A 608 -17.59 -16.97 7.92
C TYR A 608 -18.08 -15.54 8.26
N PHE A 609 -18.48 -15.28 9.51
CA PHE A 609 -19.16 -14.04 9.88
C PHE A 609 -18.32 -13.00 10.62
N ASN A 610 -17.32 -13.41 11.41
CA ASN A 610 -16.44 -12.48 12.13
C ASN A 610 -15.65 -11.61 11.13
N GLN A 611 -15.15 -12.23 10.08
CA GLN A 611 -14.71 -11.51 8.90
C GLN A 611 -15.14 -12.30 7.67
N ARG A 612 -15.88 -11.65 6.77
CA ARG A 612 -16.24 -12.28 5.49
C ARG A 612 -14.96 -12.86 4.89
N PRO A 613 -14.97 -14.13 4.44
CA PRO A 613 -13.83 -14.72 3.73
C PRO A 613 -13.29 -13.73 2.73
N LYS A 614 -11.96 -13.54 2.70
CA LYS A 614 -11.32 -12.61 1.79
C LYS A 614 -11.83 -12.88 0.38
N ASP A 615 -12.62 -11.96 -0.13
CA ASP A 615 -13.14 -12.06 -1.48
C ASP A 615 -12.03 -11.63 -2.43
N TYR A 616 -11.18 -12.60 -2.79
CA TYR A 616 -10.03 -12.37 -3.67
C TYR A 616 -10.44 -11.86 -5.07
N SER A 617 -11.74 -11.78 -5.37
CA SER A 617 -12.33 -10.92 -6.40
C SER A 617 -13.86 -10.96 -6.32
N PHE A 618 -14.49 -9.81 -6.03
CA PHE A 618 -15.97 -9.62 -6.09
C PHE A 618 -16.61 -10.08 -7.41
N ILE A 619 -15.80 -10.16 -8.47
CA ILE A 619 -16.19 -10.58 -9.81
C ILE A 619 -15.24 -11.67 -10.29
N TRP A 620 -15.77 -12.85 -10.58
CA TRP A 620 -15.09 -13.97 -11.23
C TRP A 620 -15.17 -13.88 -12.75
N GLU A 621 -14.72 -14.92 -13.45
CA GLU A 621 -14.85 -14.94 -14.91
C GLU A 621 -16.32 -14.79 -15.34
N ASP A 622 -16.53 -14.24 -16.55
CA ASP A 622 -17.86 -13.99 -17.12
C ASP A 622 -18.77 -13.05 -16.29
N HIS A 623 -18.16 -12.16 -15.50
CA HIS A 623 -18.83 -11.17 -14.65
C HIS A 623 -19.71 -11.75 -13.54
N HIS A 624 -19.53 -13.01 -13.17
CA HIS A 624 -20.27 -13.62 -12.06
C HIS A 624 -19.77 -13.12 -10.70
N GLY A 625 -20.71 -12.77 -9.81
CA GLY A 625 -20.39 -12.48 -8.41
C GLY A 625 -19.97 -13.76 -7.66
N SER A 626 -18.93 -13.67 -6.84
CA SER A 626 -18.39 -14.79 -6.06
C SER A 626 -19.26 -15.17 -4.85
N GLU A 627 -19.98 -14.20 -4.28
CA GLU A 627 -20.69 -14.32 -2.98
C GLU A 627 -21.61 -15.55 -2.89
N ILE A 628 -22.39 -15.83 -3.94
CA ILE A 628 -23.31 -16.97 -3.95
C ILE A 628 -22.57 -18.31 -3.78
N TYR A 629 -21.38 -18.44 -4.35
CA TYR A 629 -20.59 -19.67 -4.28
C TYR A 629 -19.91 -19.82 -2.91
N TYR A 630 -19.48 -18.71 -2.29
CA TYR A 630 -19.02 -18.71 -0.90
C TYR A 630 -20.13 -19.13 0.06
N LYS A 631 -21.36 -18.61 -0.12
CA LYS A 631 -22.54 -19.03 0.66
C LYS A 631 -22.87 -20.51 0.46
N LYS A 632 -22.82 -21.01 -0.79
CA LYS A 632 -23.04 -22.43 -1.09
C LYS A 632 -22.00 -23.30 -0.40
N TYR A 633 -20.71 -22.95 -0.51
CA TYR A 633 -19.63 -23.73 0.11
C TYR A 633 -19.72 -23.73 1.65
N PHE A 634 -20.09 -22.60 2.25
CA PHE A 634 -20.39 -22.50 3.67
C PHE A 634 -21.48 -23.49 4.11
N LEU A 635 -22.62 -23.52 3.39
CA LEU A 635 -23.72 -24.43 3.69
C LEU A 635 -23.33 -25.90 3.53
N LEU A 636 -22.56 -26.23 2.49
CA LEU A 636 -22.04 -27.58 2.28
C LEU A 636 -21.14 -28.04 3.44
N LEU A 637 -20.32 -27.14 4.00
CA LEU A 637 -19.51 -27.45 5.19
C LEU A 637 -20.36 -27.63 6.45
N LEU A 638 -21.40 -26.81 6.66
CA LEU A 638 -22.33 -27.02 7.76
C LEU A 638 -23.04 -28.37 7.64
N LEU A 639 -23.53 -28.71 6.46
CA LEU A 639 -24.20 -29.98 6.18
C LEU A 639 -23.28 -31.18 6.44
N ARG A 640 -22.01 -31.07 6.04
CA ARG A 640 -20.97 -32.07 6.34
C ARG A 640 -20.80 -32.29 7.84
N GLU A 641 -20.84 -31.23 8.64
CA GLU A 641 -20.71 -31.34 10.11
C GLU A 641 -21.95 -31.96 10.77
N PHE A 642 -23.14 -31.77 10.21
CA PHE A 642 -24.35 -32.42 10.68
C PHE A 642 -24.35 -33.93 10.39
N GLN A 643 -23.88 -34.37 9.23
CA GLN A 643 -23.80 -35.81 8.93
C GLN A 643 -22.80 -36.59 9.81
N LYS A 644 -21.80 -35.92 10.39
CA LYS A 644 -20.82 -36.55 11.29
C LYS A 644 -21.33 -36.73 12.73
N ASN A 645 -22.32 -35.93 13.15
CA ASN A 645 -22.70 -35.77 14.56
C ASN A 645 -24.19 -36.03 14.78
N ASN A 646 -24.60 -36.20 16.05
CA ASN A 646 -26.03 -36.21 16.36
C ASN A 646 -26.61 -34.79 16.24
N CYS A 647 -27.34 -34.53 15.15
CA CYS A 647 -27.85 -33.22 14.76
C CYS A 647 -28.58 -32.48 15.90
N GLN A 648 -29.54 -33.11 16.57
CA GLN A 648 -30.37 -32.45 17.57
C GLN A 648 -29.55 -31.97 18.77
N LYS A 649 -28.68 -32.85 19.29
CA LYS A 649 -27.80 -32.50 20.42
C LYS A 649 -26.85 -31.35 20.06
N THR A 650 -26.34 -31.36 18.83
CA THR A 650 -25.43 -30.32 18.34
C THR A 650 -26.12 -28.96 18.24
N ILE A 651 -27.36 -28.90 17.75
CA ILE A 651 -28.15 -27.66 17.65
C ILE A 651 -28.43 -27.07 19.03
N ASP A 652 -28.87 -27.90 19.97
CA ASP A 652 -29.26 -27.47 21.31
C ASP A 652 -28.05 -26.98 22.13
N GLN A 653 -26.88 -27.62 21.96
CA GLN A 653 -25.67 -27.29 22.70
C GLN A 653 -24.85 -26.15 22.08
N PHE A 654 -25.10 -25.81 20.81
CA PHE A 654 -24.36 -24.76 20.12
C PHE A 654 -24.55 -23.39 20.79
N ARG A 655 -23.43 -22.76 21.14
CA ARG A 655 -23.37 -21.39 21.64
C ARG A 655 -22.64 -20.51 20.63
N LEU A 656 -23.16 -19.31 20.41
CA LEU A 656 -22.48 -18.28 19.64
C LEU A 656 -21.21 -17.86 20.40
N SER A 657 -20.18 -17.44 19.66
CA SER A 657 -18.96 -16.94 20.27
C SER A 657 -19.23 -15.61 20.96
N ASP A 658 -18.70 -15.43 22.17
CA ASP A 658 -18.75 -14.16 22.90
C ASP A 658 -17.88 -13.08 22.23
N THR A 659 -17.00 -13.48 21.29
CA THR A 659 -16.16 -12.57 20.52
C THR A 659 -16.89 -11.86 19.38
N LEU A 660 -18.13 -12.26 19.05
CA LEU A 660 -18.88 -11.66 17.95
C LEU A 660 -19.39 -10.27 18.35
N ASP A 661 -19.10 -9.26 17.51
CA ASP A 661 -19.58 -7.91 17.76
C ASP A 661 -21.05 -7.72 17.36
N SER A 662 -21.61 -6.56 17.70
CA SER A 662 -23.01 -6.25 17.42
C SER A 662 -23.36 -6.23 15.91
N ARG A 663 -22.41 -5.89 15.03
CA ARG A 663 -22.60 -5.85 13.58
C ARG A 663 -22.55 -7.26 12.99
N GLU A 664 -21.62 -8.08 13.42
CA GLU A 664 -21.47 -9.48 13.03
C GLU A 664 -22.70 -10.29 13.41
N LEU A 665 -23.20 -10.10 14.65
CA LEU A 665 -24.43 -10.72 15.13
C LEU A 665 -25.63 -10.36 14.23
N ILE A 666 -25.80 -9.08 13.89
CA ILE A 666 -26.88 -8.63 13.01
C ILE A 666 -26.70 -9.15 11.58
N ASN A 667 -25.48 -9.15 11.05
CA ASN A 667 -25.18 -9.73 9.74
C ASN A 667 -25.56 -11.21 9.67
N ILE A 668 -25.30 -11.98 10.72
CA ILE A 668 -25.75 -13.38 10.80
C ILE A 668 -27.28 -13.42 10.72
N ARG A 669 -27.96 -12.69 11.62
CA ARG A 669 -29.42 -12.68 11.72
C ARG A 669 -30.09 -12.35 10.37
N ASP A 670 -29.60 -11.31 9.71
CA ASP A 670 -30.18 -10.81 8.46
C ASP A 670 -29.82 -11.72 7.26
N SER A 671 -28.77 -12.55 7.38
CA SER A 671 -28.39 -13.52 6.35
C SER A 671 -29.12 -14.86 6.45
N VAL A 672 -29.73 -15.20 7.59
CA VAL A 672 -30.36 -16.51 7.84
C VAL A 672 -31.35 -16.88 6.76
N ASP A 673 -32.26 -15.97 6.38
CA ASP A 673 -33.30 -16.28 5.40
C ASP A 673 -32.73 -16.54 4.00
N SER A 674 -31.69 -15.79 3.62
CA SER A 674 -30.95 -16.01 2.37
C SER A 674 -30.22 -17.38 2.38
N PHE A 675 -29.71 -17.80 3.53
CA PHE A 675 -29.09 -19.12 3.68
C PHE A 675 -30.12 -20.26 3.61
N ILE A 676 -31.30 -20.09 4.20
CA ILE A 676 -32.40 -21.07 4.11
C ILE A 676 -32.86 -21.21 2.66
N GLU A 677 -33.07 -20.10 1.95
CA GLU A 677 -33.43 -20.12 0.53
C GLU A 677 -32.38 -20.87 -0.30
N LEU A 678 -31.10 -20.64 -0.02
CA LEU A 678 -30.00 -21.29 -0.72
C LEU A 678 -29.86 -22.77 -0.35
N ALA A 679 -30.11 -23.15 0.90
CA ALA A 679 -30.11 -24.55 1.34
C ALA A 679 -31.18 -25.36 0.60
N ASN A 680 -32.38 -24.79 0.44
CA ASN A 680 -33.44 -25.40 -0.37
C ASN A 680 -33.02 -25.57 -1.84
N LYS A 681 -32.29 -24.61 -2.43
CA LYS A 681 -31.75 -24.77 -3.80
C LYS A 681 -30.65 -25.83 -3.89
N ILE A 682 -29.86 -26.03 -2.84
CA ILE A 682 -28.82 -27.07 -2.79
C ILE A 682 -29.46 -28.46 -2.73
N LYS A 683 -30.58 -28.60 -2.02
CA LYS A 683 -31.35 -29.84 -1.90
C LYS A 683 -31.67 -30.46 -3.27
N ASP A 684 -32.02 -29.63 -4.25
CA ASP A 684 -32.40 -30.07 -5.60
C ASP A 684 -31.20 -30.55 -6.46
N ASP A 685 -29.95 -30.30 -6.06
CA ASP A 685 -28.74 -30.63 -6.82
C ASP A 685 -28.12 -31.98 -6.39
N THR A 686 -28.92 -33.04 -6.50
CA THR A 686 -28.58 -34.37 -5.96
C THR A 686 -27.31 -34.99 -6.58
N ASP A 687 -27.01 -34.70 -7.85
CA ASP A 687 -25.84 -35.26 -8.52
C ASP A 687 -24.53 -34.63 -8.01
N SER A 688 -24.53 -33.31 -7.77
CA SER A 688 -23.40 -32.61 -7.19
C SER A 688 -23.14 -33.06 -5.75
N LEU A 689 -24.19 -33.19 -4.94
CA LEU A 689 -24.09 -33.68 -3.56
C LEU A 689 -23.56 -35.11 -3.50
N ARG A 690 -24.00 -35.99 -4.42
CA ARG A 690 -23.51 -37.36 -4.52
C ARG A 690 -22.01 -37.37 -4.83
N THR A 691 -21.56 -36.50 -5.72
CA THR A 691 -20.15 -36.38 -6.12
C THR A 691 -19.25 -35.90 -4.97
N ILE A 692 -19.77 -35.05 -4.07
CA ILE A 692 -19.02 -34.59 -2.89
C ILE A 692 -18.90 -35.69 -1.81
N GLY A 693 -19.72 -36.74 -1.90
CA GLY A 693 -19.74 -37.85 -0.95
C GLY A 693 -20.88 -37.80 0.07
N PHE A 694 -21.93 -36.99 -0.17
CA PHE A 694 -23.12 -36.98 0.69
C PHE A 694 -24.00 -38.21 0.47
N ASN A 695 -24.58 -38.73 1.56
CA ASN A 695 -25.62 -39.77 1.48
C ASN A 695 -26.95 -39.17 0.99
N ILE A 696 -27.29 -39.40 -0.28
CA ILE A 696 -28.52 -38.88 -0.89
C ILE A 696 -29.79 -39.45 -0.25
N ALA A 697 -29.73 -40.64 0.36
CA ALA A 697 -30.91 -41.21 1.00
C ALA A 697 -31.36 -40.45 2.27
N SER A 698 -30.44 -39.73 2.93
CA SER A 698 -30.73 -38.94 4.14
C SER A 698 -30.66 -37.44 3.90
N ILE A 699 -30.33 -36.98 2.69
CA ILE A 699 -29.97 -35.58 2.46
C ILE A 699 -31.14 -34.61 2.68
N ASP A 700 -32.34 -35.03 2.31
CA ASP A 700 -33.56 -34.26 2.52
C ASP A 700 -33.81 -34.08 4.02
N ASP A 701 -33.71 -35.17 4.79
CA ASP A 701 -33.84 -35.15 6.25
C ASP A 701 -32.71 -34.32 6.90
N ASP A 702 -31.47 -34.44 6.43
CA ASP A 702 -30.31 -33.69 6.94
C ASP A 702 -30.49 -32.17 6.72
N ILE A 703 -31.08 -31.77 5.60
CA ILE A 703 -31.35 -30.35 5.32
C ILE A 703 -32.57 -29.85 6.11
N GLU A 704 -33.70 -30.56 6.04
CA GLU A 704 -34.98 -30.11 6.63
C GLU A 704 -35.02 -30.26 8.15
N SER A 705 -34.40 -31.30 8.69
CA SER A 705 -34.46 -31.62 10.13
C SER A 705 -33.21 -31.19 10.90
N ALA A 706 -32.11 -30.82 10.23
CA ALA A 706 -30.89 -30.34 10.91
C ALA A 706 -30.43 -28.96 10.44
N LEU A 707 -30.06 -28.78 9.16
CA LEU A 707 -29.46 -27.53 8.69
C LEU A 707 -30.42 -26.33 8.80
N ILE A 708 -31.65 -26.46 8.31
CA ILE A 708 -32.65 -25.38 8.38
C ILE A 708 -33.00 -25.04 9.83
N PRO A 709 -33.38 -26.01 10.70
CA PRO A 709 -33.64 -25.74 12.11
C PRO A 709 -32.45 -25.12 12.84
N PHE A 710 -31.22 -25.51 12.50
CA PHE A 710 -30.02 -24.87 13.05
C PHE A 710 -29.97 -23.38 12.69
N LEU A 711 -30.13 -23.04 11.40
CA LEU A 711 -30.10 -21.66 10.92
C LEU A 711 -31.21 -20.82 11.56
N GLU A 712 -32.41 -21.37 11.68
CA GLU A 712 -33.54 -20.73 12.37
C GLU A 712 -33.23 -20.49 13.86
N SER A 713 -32.57 -21.45 14.53
CA SER A 713 -32.18 -21.32 15.94
C SER A 713 -31.16 -20.21 16.21
N LEU A 714 -30.44 -19.72 15.18
CA LEU A 714 -29.48 -18.63 15.34
C LEU A 714 -30.15 -17.30 15.66
N LYS A 715 -31.32 -17.00 15.04
CA LYS A 715 -32.06 -15.74 15.26
C LYS A 715 -32.33 -15.46 16.75
N PRO A 716 -33.01 -16.34 17.51
CA PRO A 716 -33.29 -16.09 18.92
C PRO A 716 -32.02 -16.09 19.80
N LYS A 717 -30.99 -16.89 19.44
CA LYS A 717 -29.69 -16.88 20.15
C LYS A 717 -28.98 -15.54 19.99
N ILE A 718 -29.00 -14.97 18.78
CA ILE A 718 -28.43 -13.65 18.46
C ILE A 718 -29.17 -12.54 19.22
N GLU A 719 -30.51 -12.54 19.21
CA GLU A 719 -31.30 -11.55 19.93
C GLU A 719 -30.99 -11.55 21.44
N LYS A 720 -30.82 -12.75 22.02
CA LYS A 720 -30.41 -12.89 23.42
C LYS A 720 -29.02 -12.30 23.68
N GLN A 721 -28.07 -12.54 22.78
CA GLN A 721 -26.70 -12.02 22.92
C GLN A 721 -26.64 -10.50 22.73
N ILE A 722 -27.37 -9.93 21.76
CA ILE A 722 -27.49 -8.48 21.58
C ILE A 722 -28.08 -7.81 22.83
N LYS A 723 -29.14 -8.40 23.42
CA LYS A 723 -29.69 -7.93 24.70
C LYS A 723 -28.66 -7.99 25.82
N SER A 724 -27.84 -9.04 25.88
CA SER A 724 -26.75 -9.14 26.85
C SER A 724 -25.68 -8.06 26.64
N LEU A 725 -25.29 -7.79 25.39
CA LEU A 725 -24.34 -6.73 25.05
C LEU A 725 -24.85 -5.36 25.48
N LEU A 726 -26.12 -5.04 25.20
CA LEU A 726 -26.77 -3.79 25.63
C LEU A 726 -26.65 -3.56 27.15
N LYS A 727 -26.79 -4.62 27.94
CA LYS A 727 -26.73 -4.54 29.41
C LYS A 727 -25.31 -4.37 29.93
N ILE A 728 -24.36 -5.13 29.39
CA ILE A 728 -22.99 -5.21 29.92
C ILE A 728 -22.11 -4.07 29.42
N GLN A 729 -22.26 -3.66 28.15
CA GLN A 729 -21.42 -2.64 27.53
C GLN A 729 -21.64 -1.28 28.21
N ARG A 730 -20.55 -0.57 28.53
CA ARG A 730 -20.63 0.76 29.17
C ARG A 730 -20.87 1.85 28.14
N ILE A 731 -21.53 2.92 28.56
CA ILE A 731 -21.62 4.14 27.73
C ILE A 731 -20.24 4.80 27.61
N SER A 732 -19.99 5.44 26.46
CA SER A 732 -18.77 6.17 26.18
C SER A 732 -18.86 7.62 26.64
N SER A 733 -17.80 8.12 27.31
CA SER A 733 -17.63 9.53 27.62
C SER A 733 -17.60 10.39 26.35
N ASP A 734 -16.89 9.93 25.32
CA ASP A 734 -16.68 10.70 24.10
C ASP A 734 -18.01 10.86 23.34
N LYS A 735 -18.86 9.83 23.35
CA LYS A 735 -20.22 9.92 22.79
C LYS A 735 -21.14 10.82 23.58
N VAL A 736 -21.03 10.80 24.91
CA VAL A 736 -21.78 11.73 25.77
C VAL A 736 -21.34 13.17 25.52
N ASP A 737 -20.04 13.43 25.35
CA ASP A 737 -19.50 14.76 25.07
C ASP A 737 -19.84 15.25 23.65
N GLU A 738 -19.84 14.36 22.65
CA GLU A 738 -20.36 14.61 21.31
C GLU A 738 -21.83 15.05 21.38
N PHE A 739 -22.67 14.29 22.09
CA PHE A 739 -24.07 14.63 22.30
C PHE A 739 -24.25 16.00 22.97
N LYS A 740 -23.52 16.27 24.05
CA LYS A 740 -23.56 17.55 24.79
C LYS A 740 -23.20 18.72 23.87
N LYS A 741 -22.11 18.58 23.13
CA LYS A 741 -21.63 19.61 22.19
C LYS A 741 -22.67 19.88 21.09
N ASP A 742 -23.16 18.82 20.44
CA ASP A 742 -24.14 18.94 19.36
C ASP A 742 -25.45 19.56 19.86
N LEU A 743 -25.88 19.22 21.08
CA LEU A 743 -27.04 19.82 21.72
C LEU A 743 -26.85 21.31 21.90
N THR A 744 -25.75 21.74 22.55
CA THR A 744 -25.50 23.16 22.81
C THR A 744 -25.34 23.96 21.51
N GLU A 745 -24.65 23.41 20.52
CA GLU A 745 -24.47 24.05 19.21
C GLU A 745 -25.81 24.25 18.50
N ASN A 746 -26.67 23.22 18.48
CA ASN A 746 -27.95 23.29 17.79
C ASN A 746 -29.02 24.05 18.58
N PHE A 747 -28.89 24.12 19.90
CA PHE A 747 -29.65 25.04 20.74
C PHE A 747 -29.29 26.50 20.43
N ASN A 748 -28.00 26.85 20.40
CA ASN A 748 -27.55 28.23 20.11
C ASN A 748 -27.89 28.66 18.68
N LYS A 749 -27.86 27.70 17.73
CA LYS A 749 -28.45 27.92 16.40
C LYS A 749 -29.97 28.07 16.55
N SER A 750 -30.62 27.24 17.35
CA SER A 750 -32.04 27.19 17.64
C SER A 750 -32.71 28.50 18.07
N THR A 751 -32.04 29.24 18.96
CA THR A 751 -32.63 30.34 19.72
C THR A 751 -32.72 31.62 18.88
N ILE A 752 -33.88 32.28 18.88
CA ILE A 752 -34.09 33.52 18.13
C ILE A 752 -34.33 34.66 19.10
N ILE A 753 -35.23 34.49 20.07
CA ILE A 753 -35.60 35.54 21.03
C ILE A 753 -34.42 35.89 21.93
N ARG A 754 -33.73 34.89 22.49
CA ARG A 754 -32.50 35.11 23.25
C ARG A 754 -31.47 35.92 22.46
N ASN A 755 -31.24 35.56 21.20
CA ASN A 755 -30.29 36.27 20.34
C ASN A 755 -30.69 37.73 20.08
N ILE A 756 -31.99 38.02 19.94
CA ILE A 756 -32.51 39.39 19.83
C ILE A 756 -32.27 40.16 21.13
N LEU A 757 -32.63 39.60 22.28
CA LEU A 757 -32.46 40.25 23.58
C LEU A 757 -30.97 40.47 23.92
N SER A 758 -30.11 39.49 23.65
CA SER A 758 -28.66 39.63 23.82
C SER A 758 -28.07 40.73 22.94
N TYR A 759 -28.55 40.89 21.70
CA TYR A 759 -28.08 41.95 20.80
C TYR A 759 -28.37 43.36 21.33
N TYR A 760 -29.47 43.53 22.08
CA TYR A 760 -29.84 44.79 22.71
C TYR A 760 -29.40 44.91 24.17
N GLU A 761 -28.49 44.06 24.64
CA GLU A 761 -28.01 44.05 26.04
C GLU A 761 -29.12 43.81 27.07
N LEU A 762 -30.22 43.16 26.66
CA LEU A 762 -31.37 42.76 27.49
C LEU A 762 -31.27 41.30 27.97
N TYR A 763 -30.07 40.72 27.96
CA TYR A 763 -29.79 39.39 28.48
C TYR A 763 -28.75 39.48 29.60
N GLU A 764 -29.03 38.82 30.72
CA GLU A 764 -28.17 38.81 31.90
C GLU A 764 -27.91 37.38 32.36
N GLU A 765 -26.66 37.04 32.65
CA GLU A 765 -26.27 35.72 33.13
C GLU A 765 -25.97 35.78 34.63
N ARG A 766 -26.89 35.25 35.45
CA ARG A 766 -26.79 35.13 36.91
C ARG A 766 -26.64 33.65 37.31
N ILE A 767 -25.68 32.97 36.69
CA ILE A 767 -25.39 31.53 36.91
C ILE A 767 -24.89 31.15 38.32
N HIS A 768 -24.75 32.13 39.22
CA HIS A 768 -24.44 31.91 40.63
C HIS A 768 -25.67 32.07 41.54
N GLU A 769 -26.79 32.51 40.98
CA GLU A 769 -28.07 32.68 41.66
C GLU A 769 -29.02 31.54 41.28
N VAL A 770 -29.97 31.24 42.16
CA VAL A 770 -30.94 30.16 42.00
C VAL A 770 -32.34 30.74 42.15
N LEU A 771 -33.23 30.35 41.26
CA LEU A 771 -34.64 30.73 41.32
C LEU A 771 -35.44 29.64 42.06
N GLU A 772 -36.28 30.03 43.02
CA GLU A 772 -37.10 29.09 43.82
C GLU A 772 -38.16 28.36 42.97
N ASP A 773 -38.77 29.05 42.01
CA ASP A 773 -39.72 28.47 41.05
C ASP A 773 -38.96 27.82 39.88
N ARG A 774 -38.74 26.50 39.98
CA ARG A 774 -37.96 25.74 39.01
C ARG A 774 -38.81 25.29 37.82
N ILE A 775 -38.30 25.51 36.61
CA ILE A 775 -38.74 24.74 35.44
C ILE A 775 -38.29 23.30 35.67
N SER A 776 -39.22 22.34 35.60
CA SER A 776 -38.88 20.93 35.81
C SER A 776 -37.83 20.49 34.78
N PRO A 777 -36.80 19.74 35.20
CA PRO A 777 -35.77 19.27 34.29
C PRO A 777 -36.38 18.39 33.21
N PHE A 778 -35.88 18.52 31.99
CA PHE A 778 -36.26 17.62 30.91
C PHE A 778 -35.61 16.27 31.16
N SER A 779 -36.39 15.27 31.58
CA SER A 779 -35.91 13.91 31.82
C SER A 779 -36.56 12.94 30.84
N LYS A 780 -35.75 12.18 30.10
CA LYS A 780 -36.22 11.11 29.21
C LYS A 780 -35.40 9.84 29.35
N ILE A 781 -36.09 8.71 29.29
CA ILE A 781 -35.48 7.38 29.18
C ILE A 781 -35.26 7.09 27.70
N GLN A 782 -34.02 6.77 27.31
CA GLN A 782 -33.61 6.50 25.93
C GLN A 782 -32.79 5.22 25.82
N ASP A 783 -32.61 4.73 24.59
CA ASP A 783 -31.76 3.58 24.31
C ASP A 783 -30.30 3.86 24.69
N LYS A 784 -29.74 2.96 25.49
CA LYS A 784 -28.34 3.05 25.93
C LYS A 784 -27.35 2.94 24.78
N ALA A 785 -27.69 2.16 23.75
CA ALA A 785 -26.84 1.96 22.57
C ALA A 785 -26.48 3.24 21.81
N ALA A 786 -27.26 4.30 22.00
CA ALA A 786 -27.00 5.59 21.39
C ALA A 786 -25.71 6.25 21.89
N PHE A 787 -25.15 5.75 23.00
CA PHE A 787 -23.91 6.22 23.62
C PHE A 787 -22.79 5.17 23.58
N PHE A 788 -22.87 4.16 22.73
CA PHE A 788 -21.77 3.22 22.50
C PHE A 788 -20.81 3.72 21.43
N GLU A 789 -19.51 3.45 21.59
CA GLU A 789 -18.48 3.74 20.56
C GLU A 789 -18.81 3.05 19.24
N GLU A 790 -19.07 1.75 19.32
CA GLU A 790 -19.41 0.91 18.18
C GLU A 790 -20.72 0.19 18.44
N TRP A 791 -21.70 0.47 17.58
CA TRP A 791 -22.97 -0.23 17.52
C TRP A 791 -23.37 -0.46 16.06
N TYR A 792 -24.27 -1.42 15.84
CA TYR A 792 -24.75 -1.75 14.49
C TYR A 792 -25.73 -0.71 13.94
N SER A 793 -26.48 -0.03 14.81
CA SER A 793 -27.40 1.05 14.45
C SER A 793 -26.75 2.41 14.67
N SER A 794 -26.96 3.34 13.74
CA SER A 794 -26.59 4.73 13.91
C SER A 794 -27.69 5.47 14.67
N TYR A 795 -27.30 6.21 15.72
CA TYR A 795 -28.16 7.12 16.46
C TYR A 795 -27.80 8.58 16.16
N SER A 796 -27.77 8.93 14.85
CA SER A 796 -27.45 10.29 14.43
C SER A 796 -28.50 11.30 14.91
N ASP A 797 -28.08 12.55 15.07
CA ASP A 797 -28.95 13.72 15.26
C ASP A 797 -29.70 13.81 16.61
N MET A 798 -29.35 13.01 17.62
CA MET A 798 -29.96 13.16 18.95
C MET A 798 -29.65 14.53 19.56
N GLY A 799 -28.37 14.94 19.60
CA GLY A 799 -27.97 16.26 20.10
C GLY A 799 -28.64 17.39 19.30
N PHE A 800 -28.63 17.27 17.97
CA PHE A 800 -29.32 18.19 17.06
C PHE A 800 -30.81 18.37 17.41
N THR A 801 -31.55 17.27 17.56
CA THR A 801 -32.99 17.28 17.79
C THR A 801 -33.31 17.88 19.14
N TYR A 802 -32.61 17.44 20.20
CA TYR A 802 -32.80 17.95 21.55
C TYR A 802 -32.48 19.44 21.65
N GLY A 803 -31.35 19.88 21.07
CA GLY A 803 -30.95 21.30 21.09
C GLY A 803 -31.98 22.19 20.39
N ARG A 804 -32.45 21.77 19.21
CA ARG A 804 -33.48 22.51 18.45
C ARG A 804 -34.80 22.58 19.21
N ASP A 805 -35.24 21.48 19.80
CA ASP A 805 -36.54 21.41 20.46
C ASP A 805 -36.54 22.18 21.79
N LEU A 806 -35.43 22.16 22.55
CA LEU A 806 -35.25 23.01 23.73
C LEU A 806 -35.26 24.50 23.38
N ALA A 807 -34.59 24.89 22.29
CA ALA A 807 -34.57 26.28 21.84
C ALA A 807 -35.95 26.77 21.38
N ARG A 808 -36.73 25.90 20.73
CA ARG A 808 -38.13 26.19 20.38
C ARG A 808 -38.96 26.40 21.64
N ASN A 809 -38.85 25.51 22.62
CA ASN A 809 -39.57 25.62 23.89
C ASN A 809 -39.20 26.91 24.65
N GLU A 810 -37.93 27.30 24.65
CA GLU A 810 -37.52 28.57 25.26
C GLU A 810 -38.11 29.78 24.52
N ASN A 811 -38.00 29.82 23.19
CA ASN A 811 -38.58 30.90 22.39
C ASN A 811 -40.09 31.02 22.67
N LEU A 812 -40.80 29.89 22.78
CA LEU A 812 -42.23 29.82 23.10
C LEU A 812 -42.55 30.48 24.44
N ILE A 813 -41.87 30.04 25.50
CA ILE A 813 -42.08 30.55 26.87
C ILE A 813 -41.85 32.06 26.91
N ILE A 814 -40.73 32.55 26.38
CA ILE A 814 -40.40 33.99 26.42
C ILE A 814 -41.41 34.81 25.59
N ILE A 815 -41.81 34.31 24.41
CA ILE A 815 -42.82 34.99 23.58
C ILE A 815 -44.15 35.10 24.32
N ASP A 816 -44.60 34.04 24.97
CA ASP A 816 -45.87 34.05 25.70
C ASP A 816 -45.80 34.96 26.93
N GLU A 817 -44.70 34.94 27.67
CA GLU A 817 -44.48 35.88 28.78
C GLU A 817 -44.55 37.34 28.31
N ILE A 818 -43.82 37.71 27.25
CA ILE A 818 -43.85 39.06 26.69
C ILE A 818 -45.24 39.41 26.13
N ALA A 819 -45.87 38.49 25.40
CA ALA A 819 -47.17 38.73 24.78
C ALA A 819 -48.27 38.95 25.82
N ASN A 820 -48.23 38.26 26.96
CA ASN A 820 -49.18 38.42 28.06
C ASN A 820 -49.06 39.79 28.75
N LEU A 821 -47.91 40.46 28.63
CA LEU A 821 -47.69 41.82 29.15
C LEU A 821 -48.12 42.91 28.15
N CYS A 822 -48.30 42.56 26.88
CA CYS A 822 -48.63 43.51 25.82
C CYS A 822 -50.10 43.92 25.84
N GLN A 823 -50.38 45.18 25.50
CA GLN A 823 -51.73 45.64 25.24
C GLN A 823 -52.21 45.14 23.88
N GLU A 824 -53.33 44.42 23.85
CA GLU A 824 -53.92 43.91 22.61
C GLU A 824 -54.55 45.03 21.77
N ILE A 825 -54.23 45.04 20.47
CA ILE A 825 -54.71 46.02 19.50
C ILE A 825 -55.14 45.34 18.19
N ASP A 826 -56.02 46.01 17.45
CA ASP A 826 -56.47 45.57 16.13
C ASP A 826 -55.36 45.79 15.06
N ASN A 827 -55.27 44.89 14.09
CA ASN A 827 -54.31 44.90 13.00
C ASN A 827 -54.37 46.21 12.17
N ILE A 828 -55.54 46.83 12.04
CA ILE A 828 -55.72 48.11 11.32
C ILE A 828 -54.96 49.26 12.02
N LYS A 829 -54.58 49.10 13.30
CA LYS A 829 -53.95 50.15 14.11
C LYS A 829 -52.42 50.09 14.15
N LEU A 830 -51.75 49.29 13.31
CA LEU A 830 -50.27 49.17 13.33
C LEU A 830 -49.57 50.55 13.23
N ASP A 831 -49.87 51.34 12.20
CA ASP A 831 -49.27 52.67 12.02
C ASP A 831 -49.63 53.64 13.15
N THR A 832 -50.89 53.63 13.61
CA THR A 832 -51.35 54.47 14.72
C THR A 832 -50.70 54.09 16.05
N THR A 833 -50.32 52.82 16.22
CA THR A 833 -49.64 52.34 17.42
C THR A 833 -48.16 52.71 17.38
N ILE A 834 -47.51 52.61 16.21
CA ILE A 834 -46.13 53.11 16.02
C ILE A 834 -46.06 54.62 16.29
N GLU A 835 -47.08 55.37 15.90
CA GLU A 835 -47.18 56.82 16.15
C GLU A 835 -47.14 57.19 17.66
N LEU A 836 -47.58 56.29 18.55
CA LEU A 836 -47.49 56.50 20.00
C LEU A 836 -46.04 56.56 20.50
N PHE A 837 -45.08 56.09 19.69
CA PHE A 837 -43.65 56.11 19.95
C PHE A 837 -42.91 57.23 19.21
N ARG A 838 -43.60 58.24 18.65
CA ARG A 838 -42.99 59.31 17.83
C ARG A 838 -41.71 59.95 18.43
N ASN A 839 -41.62 60.01 19.76
CA ASN A 839 -40.50 60.61 20.49
C ASN A 839 -39.35 59.63 20.83
N ASN A 840 -39.48 58.34 20.50
CA ASN A 840 -38.55 57.25 20.82
C ASN A 840 -38.61 56.09 19.81
N LEU A 841 -38.72 56.40 18.51
CA LEU A 841 -38.84 55.40 17.44
C LEU A 841 -37.58 54.51 17.26
N ASP A 842 -36.42 55.01 17.67
CA ASP A 842 -35.15 54.29 17.70
C ASP A 842 -35.11 53.14 18.73
N GLU A 843 -35.96 53.23 19.75
CA GLU A 843 -36.10 52.21 20.79
C GLU A 843 -37.12 51.11 20.43
N LEU A 844 -37.80 51.23 19.28
CA LEU A 844 -38.84 50.31 18.88
C LEU A 844 -38.30 49.09 18.11
N ILE A 845 -38.81 47.89 18.42
CA ILE A 845 -38.60 46.67 17.64
C ILE A 845 -39.94 45.97 17.36
N ILE A 846 -39.99 45.24 16.25
CA ILE A 846 -41.16 44.45 15.87
C ILE A 846 -40.75 42.96 15.82
N ILE A 847 -41.50 42.10 16.50
CA ILE A 847 -41.31 40.64 16.42
C ILE A 847 -42.55 40.04 15.75
N ALA A 848 -42.36 39.56 14.52
CA ALA A 848 -43.37 38.92 13.70
C ALA A 848 -43.28 37.38 13.85
N ILE A 849 -44.28 36.79 14.50
CA ILE A 849 -44.34 35.36 14.77
C ILE A 849 -45.29 34.71 13.77
N ASN A 850 -44.73 33.88 12.88
CA ASN A 850 -45.39 33.29 11.69
C ASN A 850 -46.01 34.31 10.70
N SER A 851 -46.00 35.60 11.03
CA SER A 851 -46.69 36.68 10.33
C SER A 851 -45.75 37.56 9.48
N ALA A 852 -44.44 37.29 9.47
CA ALA A 852 -43.44 38.11 8.77
C ALA A 852 -43.75 38.29 7.27
N HIS A 853 -44.38 37.30 6.64
CA HIS A 853 -44.81 37.36 5.24
C HIS A 853 -45.86 38.46 4.96
N ARG A 854 -46.60 38.92 5.97
CA ARG A 854 -47.59 39.99 5.83
C ARG A 854 -46.93 41.36 5.61
N PHE A 855 -45.72 41.57 6.14
CA PHE A 855 -44.93 42.77 5.86
C PHE A 855 -44.45 42.81 4.40
N ASN A 856 -44.16 41.65 3.79
CA ASN A 856 -43.80 41.57 2.38
C ASN A 856 -44.97 41.85 1.41
N LYS A 857 -46.23 41.69 1.86
CA LYS A 857 -47.42 42.00 1.04
C LYS A 857 -47.74 43.51 1.00
N ASN A 858 -47.29 44.28 1.99
CA ASN A 858 -47.46 45.74 2.07
C ASN A 858 -46.25 46.46 1.46
N THR A 859 -46.18 46.49 0.12
CA THR A 859 -44.98 46.86 -0.65
C THR A 859 -44.53 48.32 -0.54
N GLY A 860 -45.20 49.17 0.25
CA GLY A 860 -44.83 50.58 0.41
C GLY A 860 -43.97 50.91 1.64
N LYS A 861 -44.02 50.10 2.70
CA LYS A 861 -43.44 50.45 4.02
C LYS A 861 -42.50 49.41 4.61
N PHE A 862 -42.21 48.29 3.92
CA PHE A 862 -41.28 47.29 4.44
C PHE A 862 -40.09 47.09 3.49
N ASN A 863 -38.90 47.26 4.04
CA ASN A 863 -37.64 47.04 3.36
C ASN A 863 -37.04 45.71 3.81
N ALA A 864 -37.06 44.69 2.95
CA ALA A 864 -36.50 43.38 3.26
C ALA A 864 -34.97 43.39 3.25
N LYS A 865 -34.35 42.59 4.13
CA LYS A 865 -32.88 42.51 4.32
C LYS A 865 -32.06 42.18 3.07
N TRP A 866 -32.66 41.61 2.02
CA TRP A 866 -32.01 41.26 0.75
C TRP A 866 -31.94 42.42 -0.26
N GLN A 867 -32.53 43.58 0.05
CA GLN A 867 -32.42 44.79 -0.78
C GLN A 867 -31.04 45.45 -0.58
N LYS A 868 -30.44 45.99 -1.66
CA LYS A 868 -29.02 46.38 -1.75
C LYS A 868 -28.58 47.56 -0.86
N ASP A 869 -29.52 48.37 -0.37
CA ASP A 869 -29.24 49.66 0.31
C ASP A 869 -29.78 49.67 1.76
N TYR A 870 -29.43 48.67 2.58
CA TYR A 870 -30.04 48.47 3.90
C TYR A 870 -29.04 48.13 5.03
N PRO A 871 -29.23 48.63 6.27
CA PRO A 871 -28.47 48.20 7.45
C PRO A 871 -28.48 46.68 7.65
N GLN A 872 -27.31 46.04 7.52
CA GLN A 872 -27.17 44.60 7.74
C GLN A 872 -27.00 44.32 9.24
N MET A 873 -28.09 43.95 9.91
CA MET A 873 -28.03 43.46 11.29
C MET A 873 -27.61 41.99 11.29
N LYS A 874 -26.48 41.66 11.95
CA LYS A 874 -26.00 40.29 12.13
C LYS A 874 -26.72 39.59 13.30
N VAL A 875 -28.05 39.68 13.33
CA VAL A 875 -28.90 39.08 14.36
C VAL A 875 -29.79 38.02 13.74
N ARG A 876 -29.81 36.83 14.34
CA ARG A 876 -30.65 35.73 13.85
C ARG A 876 -32.12 36.10 13.98
N GLY A 877 -32.88 35.86 12.91
CA GLY A 877 -34.30 36.25 12.84
C GLY A 877 -34.54 37.62 12.22
N PHE A 878 -33.55 38.49 12.05
CA PHE A 878 -33.75 39.76 11.35
C PHE A 878 -34.24 39.53 9.92
N GLU A 879 -35.33 40.19 9.51
CA GLU A 879 -35.97 40.02 8.20
C GLU A 879 -35.93 41.30 7.34
N GLY A 880 -35.77 42.46 7.98
CA GLY A 880 -35.79 43.77 7.35
C GLY A 880 -36.32 44.81 8.32
N CYS A 881 -36.72 45.98 7.82
CA CYS A 881 -37.29 47.03 8.66
C CYS A 881 -38.57 47.62 8.08
N TYR A 882 -39.39 48.10 8.99
CA TYR A 882 -40.61 48.83 8.71
C TYR A 882 -40.33 50.34 8.69
N LYS A 883 -40.61 50.98 7.57
CA LYS A 883 -40.45 52.42 7.33
C LYS A 883 -41.63 53.20 7.89
N PHE A 884 -41.32 54.11 8.82
CA PHE A 884 -42.28 55.04 9.39
C PHE A 884 -41.69 56.46 9.40
N GLY A 885 -42.08 57.29 8.43
CA GLY A 885 -41.42 58.59 8.20
C GLY A 885 -39.98 58.38 7.74
N GLU A 886 -39.03 59.03 8.41
CA GLU A 886 -37.58 58.88 8.19
C GLU A 886 -36.96 57.73 9.00
N TRP A 887 -37.76 57.00 9.80
CA TRP A 887 -37.27 55.97 10.71
C TRP A 887 -37.43 54.56 10.14
N ASP A 888 -36.42 53.75 10.44
CA ASP A 888 -36.31 52.35 10.05
C ASP A 888 -36.43 51.46 11.30
N ILE A 889 -37.59 50.82 11.48
CA ILE A 889 -37.89 50.01 12.67
C ILE A 889 -37.55 48.54 12.41
N PRO A 890 -36.62 47.90 13.16
CA PRO A 890 -36.25 46.51 12.96
C PRO A 890 -37.41 45.52 13.10
N VAL A 891 -37.54 44.63 12.11
CA VAL A 891 -38.50 43.52 12.12
C VAL A 891 -37.75 42.19 12.21
N PHE A 892 -38.05 41.45 13.27
CA PHE A 892 -37.55 40.11 13.50
C PHE A 892 -38.64 39.08 13.24
N ARG A 893 -38.26 37.98 12.58
CA ARG A 893 -39.11 36.84 12.27
C ARG A 893 -38.80 35.70 13.21
N VAL A 894 -39.84 35.20 13.86
CA VAL A 894 -39.85 33.91 14.55
C VAL A 894 -40.79 32.98 13.83
N ARG A 895 -40.35 31.76 13.52
CA ARG A 895 -41.19 30.73 12.92
C ARG A 895 -41.34 29.58 13.89
N ASP A 896 -42.57 29.37 14.36
CA ASP A 896 -42.92 28.26 15.25
C ASP A 896 -44.35 27.81 14.98
N ASN A 897 -44.53 26.63 14.40
CA ASN A 897 -45.85 26.13 13.98
C ASN A 897 -46.81 25.86 15.16
N THR A 898 -46.34 25.89 16.41
CA THR A 898 -47.17 25.73 17.62
C THR A 898 -47.80 27.04 18.09
N ILE A 899 -47.35 28.18 17.55
CA ILE A 899 -47.82 29.52 17.90
C ILE A 899 -48.75 30.07 16.83
N ASN A 900 -49.89 30.63 17.24
CA ASN A 900 -50.76 31.39 16.34
C ASN A 900 -50.05 32.63 15.78
N GLU A 901 -50.40 33.04 14.56
CA GLU A 901 -49.85 34.25 13.95
C GLU A 901 -50.09 35.48 14.85
N ARG A 902 -49.01 36.18 15.19
CA ARG A 902 -49.08 37.42 15.98
C ARG A 902 -47.91 38.35 15.65
N ILE A 903 -48.08 39.62 15.98
CA ILE A 903 -47.05 40.65 15.84
C ILE A 903 -46.93 41.35 17.19
N LEU A 904 -45.71 41.44 17.70
CA LEU A 904 -45.37 42.20 18.91
C LEU A 904 -44.66 43.50 18.50
N ILE A 905 -45.08 44.62 19.06
CA ILE A 905 -44.47 45.94 18.90
C ILE A 905 -43.95 46.34 20.28
N LEU A 906 -42.63 46.41 20.45
CA LEU A 906 -41.99 46.46 21.76
C LEU A 906 -41.02 47.64 21.85
N ASP A 907 -41.10 48.39 22.94
CA ASP A 907 -40.08 49.37 23.31
C ASP A 907 -38.93 48.65 24.04
N LYS A 908 -37.77 48.55 23.39
CA LYS A 908 -36.63 47.80 23.92
C LYS A 908 -36.07 48.43 25.21
N SER A 909 -36.20 49.76 25.40
CA SER A 909 -35.78 50.45 26.63
C SER A 909 -36.67 50.13 27.83
N ARG A 910 -37.91 49.71 27.57
CA ARG A 910 -38.95 49.40 28.56
C ARG A 910 -39.38 47.92 28.55
N LEU A 911 -38.66 47.06 27.85
CA LEU A 911 -39.05 45.67 27.67
C LEU A 911 -38.82 44.85 28.95
N GLY A 912 -37.65 45.01 29.57
CA GLY A 912 -37.17 44.14 30.64
C GLY A 912 -35.96 43.33 30.20
N LYS A 913 -35.60 42.28 30.95
CA LYS A 913 -34.42 41.44 30.67
C LYS A 913 -34.74 39.96 30.75
N LEU A 914 -34.08 39.16 29.92
CA LEU A 914 -33.99 37.72 30.09
C LEU A 914 -32.84 37.39 31.03
N VAL A 915 -33.13 36.81 32.19
CA VAL A 915 -32.13 36.43 33.19
C VAL A 915 -31.95 34.91 33.17
N GLN A 916 -30.71 34.46 32.98
CA GLN A 916 -30.31 33.07 33.06
C GLN A 916 -29.77 32.75 34.46
N TYR A 917 -30.44 31.86 35.17
CA TYR A 917 -30.02 31.40 36.51
C TYR A 917 -29.26 30.07 36.43
N SER A 918 -28.66 29.67 37.56
CA SER A 918 -28.14 28.32 37.71
C SER A 918 -29.30 27.29 37.69
N PRO A 919 -29.15 26.15 37.00
CA PRO A 919 -30.11 25.06 37.07
C PRO A 919 -30.34 24.51 38.49
N ASN A 920 -29.33 24.58 39.37
CA ASN A 920 -29.42 24.14 40.77
C ASN A 920 -28.38 24.84 41.68
N SER A 921 -28.64 24.92 42.98
CA SER A 921 -27.74 25.49 44.00
C SER A 921 -26.45 24.69 44.23
N GLU A 922 -26.45 23.41 43.89
CA GLU A 922 -25.33 22.49 44.15
C GLU A 922 -24.38 22.34 42.94
N ILE A 923 -24.81 22.77 41.75
CA ILE A 923 -24.05 22.59 40.50
C ILE A 923 -23.06 23.72 40.34
N LYS A 924 -21.79 23.38 40.12
CA LYS A 924 -20.73 24.36 39.86
C LYS A 924 -20.69 24.77 38.39
N ARG A 925 -20.12 25.95 38.10
CA ARG A 925 -20.01 26.47 36.73
C ARG A 925 -19.25 25.51 35.80
N GLU A 926 -18.23 24.83 36.32
CA GLU A 926 -17.41 23.87 35.58
C GLU A 926 -18.18 22.60 35.18
N GLU A 927 -19.33 22.34 35.80
CA GLU A 927 -20.20 21.18 35.51
C GLU A 927 -21.26 21.50 34.44
N LEU A 928 -21.37 22.77 34.02
CA LEU A 928 -22.29 23.21 32.98
C LEU A 928 -21.72 23.04 31.57
N THR A 929 -22.56 22.58 30.65
CA THR A 929 -22.27 22.62 29.20
C THR A 929 -22.98 23.82 28.60
N GLY A 930 -22.29 24.96 28.57
CA GLY A 930 -22.90 26.25 28.25
C GLY A 930 -23.82 26.70 29.40
N ILE A 931 -25.12 26.78 29.14
CA ILE A 931 -26.15 27.15 30.13
C ILE A 931 -26.86 25.94 30.75
N PHE A 932 -26.56 24.73 30.27
CA PHE A 932 -27.27 23.52 30.65
C PHE A 932 -26.48 22.70 31.66
N HIS A 933 -27.19 22.11 32.62
CA HIS A 933 -26.72 20.88 33.23
C HIS A 933 -27.24 19.70 32.40
N ILE A 934 -26.32 18.86 31.90
CA ILE A 934 -26.66 17.69 31.08
C ILE A 934 -26.07 16.45 31.73
N SER A 935 -26.95 15.59 32.23
CA SER A 935 -26.60 14.30 32.83
C SER A 935 -27.10 13.16 31.94
N VAL A 936 -26.19 12.27 31.56
CA VAL A 936 -26.52 11.02 30.86
C VAL A 936 -26.07 9.88 31.73
N GLN A 937 -27.03 9.15 32.30
CA GLN A 937 -26.75 8.08 33.26
C GLN A 937 -27.33 6.76 32.79
N SER A 938 -26.49 5.72 32.81
CA SER A 938 -26.87 4.35 32.47
C SER A 938 -27.48 3.66 33.68
N PHE A 939 -28.70 3.12 33.53
CA PHE A 939 -29.38 2.42 34.62
C PHE A 939 -28.67 1.14 35.05
N SER A 940 -27.97 0.46 34.13
CA SER A 940 -27.16 -0.73 34.47
C SER A 940 -25.91 -0.38 35.28
N GLU A 941 -25.45 0.88 35.21
CA GLU A 941 -24.24 1.35 35.87
C GLU A 941 -24.53 2.12 37.17
N ASN A 942 -25.78 2.59 37.36
CA ASN A 942 -26.23 3.33 38.54
C ASN A 942 -27.41 2.63 39.24
N GLN A 943 -27.10 1.88 40.30
CA GLN A 943 -28.09 1.13 41.09
C GLN A 943 -29.05 2.06 41.86
N GLU A 944 -28.60 3.23 42.28
CA GLU A 944 -29.44 4.18 43.00
C GLU A 944 -30.53 4.74 42.07
N LEU A 945 -30.13 5.17 40.87
CA LEU A 945 -31.05 5.61 39.83
C LEU A 945 -32.08 4.52 39.48
N MET A 946 -31.61 3.27 39.31
CA MET A 946 -32.48 2.11 39.05
C MET A 946 -33.51 1.91 40.16
N ASN A 947 -33.07 1.88 41.42
CA ASN A 947 -33.95 1.61 42.56
C ASN A 947 -34.96 2.73 42.78
N ASN A 948 -34.54 3.99 42.61
CA ASN A 948 -35.42 5.15 42.76
C ASN A 948 -36.58 5.10 41.76
N LEU A 949 -36.30 4.73 40.50
CA LEU A 949 -37.34 4.63 39.47
C LEU A 949 -38.25 3.40 39.67
N LEU A 950 -37.72 2.28 40.17
CA LEU A 950 -38.51 1.06 40.43
C LEU A 950 -39.40 1.15 41.68
N GLN A 951 -39.09 2.05 42.63
CA GLN A 951 -39.93 2.28 43.82
C GLN A 951 -41.23 3.02 43.46
N ASN A 952 -41.16 3.95 42.51
CA ASN A 952 -42.31 4.71 42.01
C ASN A 952 -42.31 4.74 40.47
N PRO A 953 -42.60 3.60 39.81
CA PRO A 953 -42.51 3.48 38.37
C PRO A 953 -43.57 4.33 37.66
N PRO A 954 -43.22 5.08 36.61
CA PRO A 954 -44.20 5.79 35.79
C PRO A 954 -45.11 4.80 35.02
N ASP A 955 -46.28 5.26 34.56
CA ASP A 955 -47.26 4.42 33.85
C ASP A 955 -46.67 3.65 32.66
N CYS A 956 -45.71 4.24 31.96
CA CYS A 956 -45.04 3.58 30.85
C CYS A 956 -44.20 2.37 31.27
N LEU A 957 -43.73 2.33 32.52
CA LEU A 957 -42.92 1.26 33.09
C LEU A 957 -43.79 0.21 33.79
N THR A 958 -44.88 0.60 34.47
CA THR A 958 -45.84 -0.34 35.06
C THR A 958 -46.52 -1.21 34.01
N ASN A 959 -46.77 -0.67 32.81
CA ASN A 959 -47.33 -1.42 31.68
C ASN A 959 -46.42 -2.53 31.12
N LEU A 960 -45.12 -2.55 31.46
CA LEU A 960 -44.19 -3.59 31.02
C LEU A 960 -44.27 -4.88 31.85
N GLY A 961 -44.90 -4.83 33.02
CA GLY A 961 -45.14 -5.97 33.89
C GLY A 961 -44.47 -5.84 35.26
N ASP A 962 -43.93 -6.95 35.78
CA ASP A 962 -43.40 -7.00 37.15
C ASP A 962 -42.05 -6.26 37.31
N GLN A 963 -41.59 -6.08 38.55
CA GLN A 963 -40.32 -5.39 38.83
C GLN A 963 -39.11 -6.04 38.15
N VAL A 964 -39.14 -7.35 37.88
CA VAL A 964 -38.04 -8.05 37.19
C VAL A 964 -38.02 -7.64 35.72
N GLN A 965 -39.17 -7.63 35.06
CA GLN A 965 -39.33 -7.19 33.67
C GLN A 965 -39.01 -5.69 33.51
N GLN A 966 -39.40 -4.88 34.48
CA GLN A 966 -39.08 -3.45 34.52
C GLN A 966 -37.56 -3.23 34.65
N LYS A 967 -36.91 -3.95 35.57
CA LYS A 967 -35.45 -3.89 35.73
C LYS A 967 -34.72 -4.34 34.46
N ASP A 968 -35.15 -5.46 33.87
CA ASP A 968 -34.59 -6.01 32.63
C ASP A 968 -34.65 -5.01 31.47
N TYR A 969 -35.76 -4.28 31.36
CA TYR A 969 -35.95 -3.20 30.40
C TYR A 969 -35.01 -2.02 30.69
N LEU A 970 -34.95 -1.55 31.94
CA LEU A 970 -34.14 -0.39 32.32
C LEU A 970 -32.64 -0.63 32.16
N GLU A 971 -32.13 -1.85 32.39
CA GLU A 971 -30.70 -2.17 32.19
C GLU A 971 -30.21 -1.91 30.76
N GLN A 972 -31.12 -1.78 29.79
CA GLN A 972 -30.83 -1.48 28.38
C GLN A 972 -31.02 0.00 28.03
N LYS A 973 -31.27 0.86 29.03
CA LYS A 973 -31.63 2.27 28.86
C LYS A 973 -30.66 3.20 29.57
N VAL A 974 -30.72 4.46 29.17
CA VAL A 974 -30.11 5.61 29.87
C VAL A 974 -31.19 6.60 30.24
N GLN A 975 -30.96 7.34 31.32
CA GLN A 975 -31.67 8.57 31.60
C GLN A 975 -30.86 9.73 31.03
N ILE A 976 -31.50 10.56 30.22
CA ILE A 976 -30.98 11.86 29.80
C ILE A 976 -31.76 12.91 30.58
N GLU A 977 -31.07 13.66 31.43
CA GLU A 977 -31.61 14.79 32.17
C GLU A 977 -30.93 16.07 31.70
N ILE A 978 -31.73 17.03 31.24
CA ILE A 978 -31.27 18.35 30.79
C ILE A 978 -32.03 19.42 31.55
N SER A 979 -31.28 20.28 32.23
CA SER A 979 -31.85 21.29 33.12
C SER A 979 -31.35 22.68 32.72
N GLN A 980 -32.29 23.61 32.61
CA GLN A 980 -32.03 25.04 32.43
C GLN A 980 -33.06 25.84 33.25
N THR A 981 -32.65 27.00 33.76
CA THR A 981 -33.53 27.90 34.51
C THR A 981 -33.36 29.32 34.00
N PHE A 982 -34.43 29.93 33.50
CA PHE A 982 -34.42 31.30 33.03
C PHE A 982 -35.75 31.98 33.39
N GLN A 983 -35.74 33.31 33.45
CA GLN A 983 -36.94 34.11 33.68
C GLN A 983 -36.87 35.40 32.86
N PHE A 984 -38.01 35.85 32.33
CA PHE A 984 -38.12 37.21 31.83
C PHE A 984 -38.53 38.18 32.95
N GLU A 985 -37.59 39.04 33.39
CA GLU A 985 -37.83 40.11 34.35
C GLU A 985 -38.38 41.35 33.61
N LYS A 986 -39.68 41.63 33.76
CA LYS A 986 -40.32 42.79 33.12
C LYS A 986 -39.79 44.13 33.67
N HIS A 987 -39.73 45.15 32.82
CA HIS A 987 -39.50 46.52 33.29
C HIS A 987 -40.72 47.04 34.10
N GLN A 988 -40.50 47.96 35.03
CA GLN A 988 -41.59 48.55 35.83
C GLN A 988 -42.59 49.30 34.93
N ASP A 989 -42.08 50.09 34.00
CA ASP A 989 -42.85 50.87 33.03
C ASP A 989 -43.00 50.17 31.67
N PHE A 990 -43.31 48.88 31.66
CA PHE A 990 -43.42 48.09 30.43
C PHE A 990 -44.36 48.74 29.40
N GLN A 991 -43.89 48.84 28.16
CA GLN A 991 -44.68 49.35 27.04
C GLN A 991 -44.53 48.44 25.82
N GLY A 992 -45.60 47.73 25.47
CA GLY A 992 -45.64 46.84 24.33
C GLY A 992 -47.06 46.57 23.87
N TYR A 993 -47.22 46.26 22.59
CA TYR A 993 -48.51 46.02 21.94
C TYR A 993 -48.52 44.70 21.18
N LEU A 994 -49.65 44.01 21.19
CA LEU A 994 -49.86 42.72 20.55
C LEU A 994 -50.98 42.83 19.51
N ILE A 995 -50.69 42.40 18.29
CA ILE A 995 -51.70 42.16 17.25
C ILE A 995 -51.86 40.65 17.12
N LYS A 996 -53.05 40.12 17.47
CA LYS A 996 -53.43 38.74 17.17
C LYS A 996 -54.00 38.67 15.76
N LEU A 997 -53.59 37.67 14.99
CA LEU A 997 -54.07 37.48 13.62
C LEU A 997 -54.89 36.19 13.57
N SER A 998 -56.16 36.28 13.16
CA SER A 998 -57.05 35.11 13.06
C SER A 998 -56.70 34.21 11.87
N ASN A 999 -56.78 32.90 12.04
CA ASN A 999 -56.52 31.86 11.02
C ASN A 999 -57.46 31.88 9.80
N GLN A 1000 -58.39 32.83 9.66
CA GLN A 1000 -59.29 32.87 8.49
C GLN A 1000 -58.60 33.34 7.20
N ASP A 1001 -57.44 34.01 7.29
CA ASP A 1001 -56.69 34.49 6.11
C ASP A 1001 -55.67 33.47 5.55
N SER A 1002 -55.41 32.35 6.24
CA SER A 1002 -54.40 31.36 5.85
C SER A 1002 -54.91 30.26 4.91
N SER A 1003 -56.24 30.19 4.67
CA SER A 1003 -56.90 29.15 3.86
C SER A 1003 -56.58 29.15 2.36
N ASN A 1004 -55.80 30.11 1.86
CA ASN A 1004 -55.42 30.18 0.44
C ASN A 1004 -53.95 29.80 0.14
N LEU A 1005 -53.17 29.34 1.13
CA LEU A 1005 -51.73 29.06 0.93
C LEU A 1005 -51.34 27.57 0.78
N ASP A 1006 -52.22 26.62 1.10
CA ASP A 1006 -51.91 25.18 1.01
C ASP A 1006 -51.87 24.63 -0.43
N ASN A 1007 -52.26 25.43 -1.43
CA ASN A 1007 -52.30 25.00 -2.84
C ASN A 1007 -51.07 25.39 -3.69
N PHE A 1008 -49.98 25.88 -3.09
CA PHE A 1008 -48.81 26.34 -3.87
C PHE A 1008 -47.47 25.66 -3.54
N ILE A 1009 -47.46 24.64 -2.68
CA ILE A 1009 -46.25 23.82 -2.45
C ILE A 1009 -46.65 22.33 -2.44
N SER A 1010 -46.78 21.77 -3.66
CA SER A 1010 -46.56 20.35 -3.96
C SER A 1010 -45.52 20.24 -5.06
#